data_AF-A0A925XPE6-F1
#
_entry.id   AF-A0A925XPE6-F1
#
_cell.length_a   1.000
_cell.length_b   1.000
_cell.length_c   1.000
_cell.angle_alpha   90.00
_cell.angle_beta   90.00
_cell.angle_gamma   90.00
#
_symmetry.space_group_name_H-M   'P 1'
#
loop_
_entity.id
_entity.type
_entity.pdbx_description
1 polymer ?
#
loop_
_entity_poly.entity_id
_entity_poly.type
_entity_poly.pdbx_seq_one_letter_code
_entity_poly.pdbx_strand_id
1 'polypeptide(L)'
;MLCVNSAGQILALNSEATELLGGHHSHETPIGRSVAEVVSYPSHRAFSRRWNRLWAMAAGGTHASVETKLPLRGGSKLIARIAMRLFRFEQEEFASIAITETTQARVDAKRVQGDAARARALAQHQSELTVVLNEDRRVVYASAALEPITGEQVFDVLGSPFEFILDQPSRIEFRRAVDRILREQAGDRQVSALLLRTRAALAGHGRSMSCVIANRLDDPRVRGIVLTARDLGPAERAQARRLRFRERLLELAIQPKSDFTHALTTILRTASDVLDVGAVSFWRLSPDGESLHCESLFDRGKDRFLRDWVGRELTATRFPAYFAQLMNRQPIIVSDTHTSRLTTSFSGDRNWSRVRAMLDTPVLVDGQVNGVLSLQHFEVHPWDDDDESFANTTSLMLALALEAAQRQEAETKIEHLAWYDGLTGLPNRNLLRETMRDSIMTAANRKRRMAVMLIDLDRFKDVNDTLGHLVGDSLIKSAADVLGETVADMGVVGRLGGDEFVVLVNEFVHRQEVALLAARIAQALNRTDLVPKIDTQVSASIGVALFPEHGRDMSTLLKNADAAMYQAKRDGRNQFSFFNPVRYERAAREVQLGIELVKAVQSESPQFICEYQPQVEMASGRVVGLEALIRWKHPLHGILTPDRFIGVAEVSGLSERIT
;
A
#
# COMPACT_ATOMS: atom_id res chain seq x y z
N MET A 1 22.69 59.98 4.16
CA MET A 1 23.41 59.22 3.12
C MET A 1 23.63 60.09 1.90
N LEU A 2 24.75 59.91 1.19
CA LEU A 2 25.04 60.58 -0.09
C LEU A 2 25.60 59.59 -1.13
N CYS A 3 25.35 59.83 -2.41
CA CYS A 3 25.79 59.04 -3.55
C CYS A 3 26.74 59.87 -4.42
N VAL A 4 27.86 59.28 -4.83
CA VAL A 4 28.92 59.95 -5.61
C VAL A 4 29.41 59.10 -6.76
N ASN A 5 29.92 59.72 -7.82
CA ASN A 5 30.68 59.02 -8.86
C ASN A 5 32.16 58.83 -8.46
N SER A 6 32.92 58.12 -9.29
CA SER A 6 34.37 57.88 -9.12
C SER A 6 35.22 59.15 -9.03
N ALA A 7 34.79 60.25 -9.62
CA ALA A 7 35.43 61.56 -9.51
C ALA A 7 35.11 62.29 -8.18
N GLY A 8 34.25 61.72 -7.34
CA GLY A 8 33.82 62.31 -6.07
C GLY A 8 32.81 63.45 -6.23
N GLN A 9 32.10 63.51 -7.36
CA GLN A 9 30.97 64.43 -7.55
C GLN A 9 29.71 63.86 -6.91
N ILE A 10 28.95 64.71 -6.21
CA ILE A 10 27.73 64.30 -5.52
C ILE A 10 26.57 64.20 -6.52
N LEU A 11 25.97 63.02 -6.65
CA LEU A 11 24.87 62.75 -7.58
C LEU A 11 23.51 62.82 -6.90
N ALA A 12 23.44 62.39 -5.64
CA ALA A 12 22.24 62.43 -4.83
C ALA A 12 22.62 62.47 -3.34
N LEU A 13 21.80 63.11 -2.52
CA LEU A 13 21.94 63.08 -1.07
C LEU A 13 20.55 63.21 -0.43
N ASN A 14 20.36 62.63 0.76
CA ASN A 14 19.10 62.74 1.49
C ASN A 14 19.02 64.05 2.28
N SER A 15 17.84 64.33 2.86
CA SER A 15 17.57 65.51 3.68
C SER A 15 18.62 65.69 4.78
N GLU A 16 18.93 64.65 5.55
CA GLU A 16 19.85 64.75 6.70
C GLU A 16 21.29 65.00 6.25
N ALA A 17 21.72 64.44 5.13
CA ALA A 17 23.04 64.75 4.55
C ALA A 17 23.11 66.18 3.98
N THR A 18 21.98 66.72 3.53
CA THR A 18 21.89 68.09 3.01
C THR A 18 22.08 69.11 4.13
N GLU A 19 21.44 68.86 5.27
CA GLU A 19 21.60 69.69 6.48
C GLU A 19 23.02 69.60 7.04
N LEU A 20 23.56 68.37 7.16
CA LEU A 20 24.90 68.13 7.72
C LEU A 20 26.01 68.83 6.90
N LEU A 21 25.84 68.88 5.58
CA LEU A 21 26.79 69.50 4.67
C LEU A 21 26.57 71.02 4.49
N GLY A 22 25.67 71.63 5.28
CA GLY A 22 25.51 73.07 5.41
C GLY A 22 24.47 73.70 4.46
N GLY A 23 23.49 72.94 3.99
CA GLY A 23 22.50 73.38 2.99
C GLY A 23 21.36 74.28 3.49
N HIS A 24 21.48 74.98 4.62
CA HIS A 24 20.34 75.72 5.19
C HIS A 24 20.21 77.18 4.74
N HIS A 25 21.26 77.83 4.21
CA HIS A 25 21.16 79.24 3.76
C HIS A 25 22.03 79.56 2.52
N SER A 26 21.62 79.08 1.34
CA SER A 26 21.79 79.73 0.02
C SER A 26 21.14 78.86 -1.07
N HIS A 27 20.65 79.45 -2.16
CA HIS A 27 19.99 78.77 -3.29
C HIS A 27 20.92 77.84 -4.14
N GLU A 28 21.95 77.22 -3.54
CA GLU A 28 22.90 76.35 -4.24
C GLU A 28 22.81 74.89 -3.76
N THR A 29 22.30 74.01 -4.61
CA THR A 29 22.21 72.56 -4.33
C THR A 29 23.61 71.93 -4.35
N PRO A 30 23.98 71.04 -3.40
CA PRO A 30 25.29 70.36 -3.39
C PRO A 30 25.49 69.33 -4.52
N ILE A 31 24.42 69.01 -5.26
CA ILE A 31 24.43 68.07 -6.37
C ILE A 31 25.29 68.63 -7.53
N GLY A 32 26.19 67.82 -8.07
CA GLY A 32 27.14 68.18 -9.13
C GLY A 32 28.50 68.71 -8.63
N ARG A 33 28.61 69.10 -7.36
CA ARG A 33 29.87 69.58 -6.75
C ARG A 33 30.71 68.42 -6.22
N SER A 34 32.02 68.63 -6.09
CA SER A 34 32.91 67.65 -5.47
C SER A 34 32.68 67.59 -3.95
N VAL A 35 32.68 66.41 -3.35
CA VAL A 35 32.61 66.25 -1.88
C VAL A 35 33.69 67.07 -1.18
N ALA A 36 34.86 67.25 -1.81
CA ALA A 36 35.97 68.06 -1.30
C ALA A 36 35.63 69.55 -1.15
N GLU A 37 34.77 70.09 -2.00
CA GLU A 37 34.36 71.50 -2.00
C GLU A 37 33.28 71.78 -0.95
N VAL A 38 32.46 70.77 -0.68
CA VAL A 38 31.33 70.89 0.25
C VAL A 38 31.79 70.74 1.71
N VAL A 39 32.77 69.88 1.97
CA VAL A 39 33.36 69.71 3.31
C VAL A 39 34.52 70.69 3.52
N SER A 40 34.59 71.36 4.67
CA SER A 40 35.63 72.37 4.96
C SER A 40 36.99 71.74 5.32
N TYR A 41 37.50 70.86 4.46
CA TYR A 41 38.73 70.13 4.71
C TYR A 41 39.95 71.06 4.55
N PRO A 42 40.88 71.15 5.51
CA PRO A 42 41.95 72.16 5.50
C PRO A 42 42.94 72.07 4.34
N SER A 43 42.97 70.96 3.60
CA SER A 43 43.90 70.74 2.49
C SER A 43 43.30 69.80 1.45
N HIS A 44 43.01 70.33 0.26
CA HIS A 44 42.51 69.54 -0.88
C HIS A 44 43.43 68.35 -1.21
N ARG A 45 44.76 68.56 -1.21
CA ARG A 45 45.75 67.49 -1.50
C ARG A 45 45.77 66.39 -0.42
N ALA A 46 45.46 66.71 0.82
CA ALA A 46 45.31 65.70 1.88
C ALA A 46 43.98 64.97 1.79
N PHE A 47 42.91 65.66 1.42
CA PHE A 47 41.59 65.08 1.17
C PHE A 47 41.66 64.06 0.03
N SER A 48 42.15 64.44 -1.16
CA SER A 48 42.24 63.55 -2.32
C SER A 48 43.05 62.27 -2.03
N ARG A 49 44.13 62.36 -1.26
CA ARG A 49 44.92 61.19 -0.84
C ARG A 49 44.18 60.24 0.11
N ARG A 50 43.25 60.76 0.93
CA ARG A 50 42.41 59.94 1.81
C ARG A 50 41.21 59.39 1.05
N TRP A 51 40.62 60.19 0.18
CA TRP A 51 39.55 59.80 -0.72
C TRP A 51 39.96 58.62 -1.61
N ASN A 52 41.09 58.74 -2.32
CA ASN A 52 41.59 57.66 -3.19
C ASN A 52 41.91 56.38 -2.41
N ARG A 53 42.38 56.51 -1.16
CA ARG A 53 42.60 55.34 -0.29
C ARG A 53 41.30 54.67 0.12
N LEU A 54 40.30 55.45 0.52
CA LEU A 54 38.98 54.93 0.87
C LEU A 54 38.32 54.26 -0.34
N TRP A 55 38.46 54.86 -1.54
CA TRP A 55 37.97 54.30 -2.81
C TRP A 55 38.67 52.99 -3.17
N ALA A 56 40.01 52.96 -3.10
CA ALA A 56 40.77 51.74 -3.36
C ALA A 56 40.43 50.61 -2.36
N MET A 57 40.23 50.94 -1.07
CA MET A 57 39.78 49.97 -0.07
C MET A 57 38.41 49.38 -0.41
N ALA A 58 37.47 50.22 -0.87
CA ALA A 58 36.15 49.73 -1.25
C ALA A 58 36.17 48.95 -2.58
N ALA A 59 37.05 49.32 -3.52
CA ALA A 59 37.22 48.60 -4.79
C ALA A 59 37.75 47.18 -4.58
N GLY A 60 38.54 46.96 -3.52
CA GLY A 60 39.03 45.63 -3.15
C GLY A 60 38.02 44.73 -2.42
N GLY A 61 36.88 45.26 -1.95
CA GLY A 61 35.98 44.51 -1.05
C GLY A 61 34.50 44.90 -1.09
N THR A 62 34.02 45.60 -2.12
CA THR A 62 32.66 46.20 -2.29
C THR A 62 32.20 47.17 -1.17
N HIS A 63 32.90 47.20 -0.03
CA HIS A 63 32.63 48.00 1.16
C HIS A 63 33.95 48.48 1.78
N ALA A 64 33.99 49.72 2.26
CA ALA A 64 35.05 50.21 3.17
C ALA A 64 34.44 51.10 4.26
N SER A 65 35.07 51.17 5.43
CA SER A 65 34.73 52.16 6.44
C SER A 65 35.96 52.80 7.07
N VAL A 66 35.83 54.07 7.45
CA VAL A 66 36.87 54.82 8.14
C VAL A 66 36.25 55.71 9.21
N GLU A 67 36.86 55.74 10.39
CA GLU A 67 36.54 56.76 11.40
C GLU A 67 37.43 57.97 11.18
N THR A 68 36.82 59.14 11.07
CA THR A 68 37.57 60.37 10.83
C THR A 68 36.90 61.59 11.44
N LYS A 69 37.69 62.64 11.61
CA LYS A 69 37.20 63.95 12.02
C LYS A 69 36.80 64.70 10.76
N LEU A 70 35.50 64.86 10.55
CA LEU A 70 34.93 65.58 9.42
C LEU A 70 34.73 67.06 9.82
N PRO A 71 35.45 68.01 9.22
CA PRO A 71 35.22 69.43 9.44
C PRO A 71 33.96 69.89 8.68
N LEU A 72 33.02 70.50 9.40
CA LEU A 72 31.76 71.01 8.84
C LEU A 72 31.86 72.49 8.49
N ARG A 73 31.04 72.96 7.54
CA ARG A 73 30.88 74.38 7.20
C ARG A 73 30.26 75.10 8.41
N GLY A 74 31.08 75.84 9.14
CA GLY A 74 30.73 76.44 10.45
C GLY A 74 31.83 76.31 11.50
N GLY A 75 32.90 75.56 11.22
CA GLY A 75 34.09 75.44 12.07
C GLY A 75 34.03 74.33 13.13
N SER A 76 32.87 73.68 13.29
CA SER A 76 32.71 72.49 14.14
C SER A 76 33.33 71.25 13.48
N LYS A 77 33.79 70.30 14.32
CA LYS A 77 34.37 69.03 13.88
C LYS A 77 33.49 67.89 14.35
N LEU A 78 32.99 67.10 13.42
CA LEU A 78 32.23 65.88 13.68
C LEU A 78 33.19 64.69 13.77
N ILE A 79 33.18 63.93 14.86
CA ILE A 79 33.81 62.60 14.85
C ILE A 79 32.76 61.66 14.27
N ALA A 80 33.03 61.13 13.08
CA ALA A 80 32.07 60.29 12.38
C ALA A 80 32.73 59.04 11.80
N ARG A 81 31.95 57.97 11.74
CA ARG A 81 32.24 56.81 10.92
C ARG A 81 31.67 57.04 9.52
N ILE A 82 32.54 57.01 8.52
CA ILE A 82 32.18 57.08 7.11
C ILE A 82 32.23 55.66 6.56
N ALA A 83 31.09 55.10 6.19
CA ALA A 83 30.99 53.81 5.52
C ALA A 83 30.64 54.04 4.05
N MET A 84 31.39 53.39 3.16
CA MET A 84 31.25 53.49 1.72
C MET A 84 30.97 52.10 1.12
N ARG A 85 30.06 52.03 0.16
CA ARG A 85 29.77 50.83 -0.61
C ARG A 85 29.77 51.15 -2.11
N LEU A 86 30.53 50.38 -2.88
CA LEU A 86 30.61 50.56 -4.33
C LEU A 86 29.54 49.75 -5.06
N PHE A 87 29.03 50.33 -6.14
CA PHE A 87 28.16 49.64 -7.09
C PHE A 87 28.45 50.17 -8.51
N ARG A 88 28.27 49.32 -9.52
CA ARG A 88 28.47 49.66 -10.93
C ARG A 88 27.13 49.81 -11.64
N PHE A 89 27.01 50.83 -12.48
CA PHE A 89 25.86 51.03 -13.36
C PHE A 89 26.36 51.60 -14.69
N GLU A 90 25.97 50.98 -15.82
CA GLU A 90 26.33 51.42 -17.18
C GLU A 90 27.83 51.75 -17.42
N GLN A 91 28.73 50.88 -16.93
CA GLN A 91 30.20 51.04 -17.01
C GLN A 91 30.81 52.16 -16.15
N GLU A 92 30.02 52.87 -15.34
CA GLU A 92 30.53 53.81 -14.34
C GLU A 92 30.45 53.22 -12.91
N GLU A 93 31.43 53.58 -12.08
CA GLU A 93 31.48 53.20 -10.66
C GLU A 93 30.92 54.32 -9.77
N PHE A 94 29.94 53.94 -8.96
CA PHE A 94 29.27 54.80 -8.01
C PHE A 94 29.54 54.31 -6.59
N ALA A 95 29.47 55.23 -5.62
CA ALA A 95 29.59 54.90 -4.21
C ALA A 95 28.41 55.47 -3.42
N SER A 96 27.78 54.64 -2.58
CA SER A 96 26.90 55.12 -1.52
C SER A 96 27.70 55.31 -0.24
N ILE A 97 27.51 56.46 0.40
CA ILE A 97 28.25 56.89 1.59
C ILE A 97 27.27 57.19 2.72
N ALA A 98 27.45 56.47 3.83
CA ALA A 98 26.77 56.71 5.10
C ALA A 98 27.74 57.37 6.08
N ILE A 99 27.29 58.44 6.74
CA ILE A 99 28.03 59.17 7.77
C ILE A 99 27.25 59.03 9.07
N THR A 100 27.90 58.50 10.11
CA THR A 100 27.29 58.33 11.44
C THR A 100 28.13 59.06 12.48
N GLU A 101 27.54 59.99 13.22
CA GLU A 101 28.21 60.70 14.32
C GLU A 101 28.48 59.78 15.52
N THR A 102 29.68 59.83 16.09
CA THR A 102 30.09 58.95 17.20
C THR A 102 30.26 59.66 18.56
N THR A 103 29.81 60.91 18.69
CA THR A 103 30.12 61.76 19.86
C THR A 103 29.13 61.74 21.03
N GLN A 104 27.95 61.11 20.93
CA GLN A 104 27.01 60.96 22.07
C GLN A 104 26.92 59.52 22.63
N ALA A 105 27.69 58.56 22.08
CA ALA A 105 27.61 57.14 22.43
C ALA A 105 28.52 56.70 23.61
N ARG A 106 29.16 57.64 24.32
CA ARG A 106 30.17 57.32 25.37
C ARG A 106 29.75 57.54 26.81
N VAL A 107 28.59 58.17 27.08
CA VAL A 107 28.05 58.29 28.45
C VAL A 107 27.04 57.17 28.76
N ASP A 108 26.31 56.67 27.76
CA ASP A 108 25.41 55.51 27.92
C ASP A 108 26.16 54.16 27.90
N ALA A 109 27.37 54.11 27.33
CA ALA A 109 28.17 52.88 27.24
C ALA A 109 28.71 52.36 28.58
N LYS A 110 28.82 53.20 29.63
CA LYS A 110 29.26 52.73 30.97
C LYS A 110 28.14 52.14 31.82
N ARG A 111 26.87 52.46 31.54
CA ARG A 111 25.71 51.84 32.19
C ARG A 111 25.27 50.57 31.44
N VAL A 112 25.41 50.56 30.12
CA VAL A 112 25.08 49.41 29.25
C VAL A 112 26.12 48.28 29.31
N GLN A 113 27.39 48.49 29.68
CA GLN A 113 28.34 47.36 29.77
C GLN A 113 28.14 46.50 31.04
N GLY A 114 27.69 47.12 32.14
CA GLY A 114 27.21 46.39 33.32
C GLY A 114 25.90 45.67 33.01
N ASP A 115 24.98 46.33 32.30
CA ASP A 115 23.70 45.75 31.91
C ASP A 115 23.78 44.79 30.71
N ALA A 116 24.84 44.75 29.89
CA ALA A 116 25.01 43.79 28.79
C ALA A 116 25.72 42.50 29.25
N ALA A 117 26.56 42.58 30.28
CA ALA A 117 27.01 41.37 31.00
C ALA A 117 25.85 40.80 31.83
N ARG A 118 25.07 41.68 32.49
CA ARG A 118 23.85 41.29 33.20
C ARG A 118 22.72 40.87 32.26
N ALA A 119 22.59 41.44 31.06
CA ALA A 119 21.64 41.05 30.02
C ALA A 119 22.13 39.86 29.19
N ARG A 120 23.42 39.57 29.06
CA ARG A 120 23.88 38.24 28.60
C ARG A 120 23.63 37.18 29.66
N ALA A 121 23.77 37.52 30.95
CA ALA A 121 23.39 36.64 32.05
C ALA A 121 21.85 36.52 32.22
N LEU A 122 21.05 37.56 31.92
CA LEU A 122 19.58 37.56 31.98
C LEU A 122 18.93 37.08 30.67
N ALA A 123 19.56 37.23 29.51
CA ALA A 123 19.11 36.70 28.21
C ALA A 123 19.54 35.24 27.99
N GLN A 124 20.52 34.73 28.74
CA GLN A 124 20.63 33.30 29.00
C GLN A 124 19.34 32.73 29.65
N HIS A 125 18.45 33.59 30.17
CA HIS A 125 17.17 33.24 30.78
C HIS A 125 15.92 33.75 30.03
N GLN A 126 16.01 34.41 28.88
CA GLN A 126 14.82 34.64 28.03
C GLN A 126 14.63 33.46 27.08
N SER A 127 13.81 32.50 27.51
CA SER A 127 13.60 31.21 26.86
C SER A 127 12.65 31.24 25.66
N GLU A 128 11.97 32.35 25.39
CA GLU A 128 10.90 32.44 24.38
C GLU A 128 11.10 33.57 23.36
N LEU A 129 11.20 33.18 22.08
CA LEU A 129 11.05 34.04 20.90
C LEU A 129 9.60 34.52 20.81
N THR A 130 9.41 35.83 20.60
CA THR A 130 8.11 36.40 20.24
C THR A 130 8.24 37.20 18.96
N VAL A 131 7.39 36.93 17.98
CA VAL A 131 7.35 37.60 16.68
C VAL A 131 5.92 38.06 16.41
N VAL A 132 5.75 39.29 15.92
CA VAL A 132 4.44 39.79 15.46
C VAL A 132 4.49 39.93 13.95
N LEU A 133 3.47 39.40 13.28
CA LEU A 133 3.31 39.46 11.83
C LEU A 133 2.11 40.34 11.47
N ASN A 134 2.19 41.03 10.33
CA ASN A 134 1.02 41.69 9.75
C ASN A 134 0.15 40.68 8.96
N GLU A 135 -0.97 41.12 8.40
CA GLU A 135 -1.87 40.27 7.58
C GLU A 135 -1.16 39.63 6.37
N ASP A 136 -0.13 40.30 5.84
CA ASP A 136 0.73 39.80 4.75
C ASP A 136 1.84 38.84 5.23
N ARG A 137 1.81 38.40 6.50
CA ARG A 137 2.78 37.46 7.12
C ARG A 137 4.20 38.02 7.25
N ARG A 138 4.38 39.32 7.08
CA ARG A 138 5.67 40.00 7.23
C ARG A 138 5.93 40.32 8.69
N VAL A 139 7.18 40.16 9.11
CA VAL A 139 7.61 40.41 10.49
C VAL A 139 7.60 41.90 10.79
N VAL A 140 6.72 42.33 11.69
CA VAL A 140 6.60 43.72 12.16
C VAL A 140 7.38 43.94 13.46
N TYR A 141 7.59 42.86 14.21
CA TYR A 141 8.35 42.85 15.45
C TYR A 141 8.96 41.47 15.70
N ALA A 142 10.17 41.42 16.27
CA ALA A 142 10.77 40.19 16.79
C ALA A 142 11.54 40.50 18.09
N SER A 143 11.45 39.61 19.08
CA SER A 143 12.17 39.74 20.35
C SER A 143 13.67 39.46 20.18
N ALA A 144 14.47 39.89 21.16
CA ALA A 144 15.91 39.65 21.18
C ALA A 144 16.31 38.16 21.21
N ALA A 145 15.36 37.26 21.50
CA ALA A 145 15.56 35.81 21.44
C ALA A 145 15.57 35.25 20.01
N LEU A 146 15.30 36.07 18.97
CA LEU A 146 15.34 35.65 17.57
C LEU A 146 16.73 35.15 17.16
N GLU A 147 17.77 35.94 17.42
CA GLU A 147 19.15 35.62 17.03
C GLU A 147 19.66 34.32 17.68
N PRO A 148 19.54 34.09 19.00
CA PRO A 148 20.00 32.84 19.60
C PRO A 148 19.20 31.60 19.19
N ILE A 149 17.94 31.74 18.74
CA ILE A 149 17.06 30.62 18.33
C ILE A 149 17.16 30.32 16.83
N THR A 150 17.28 31.36 16.00
CA THR A 150 17.24 31.23 14.53
C THR A 150 18.59 31.41 13.87
N GLY A 151 19.51 32.12 14.50
CA GLY A 151 20.76 32.59 13.89
C GLY A 151 20.63 33.83 13.02
N GLU A 152 19.41 34.37 12.86
CA GLU A 152 19.12 35.55 12.05
C GLU A 152 19.08 36.81 12.92
N GLN A 153 19.59 37.94 12.42
CA GLN A 153 19.48 39.20 13.14
C GLN A 153 18.08 39.81 12.98
N VAL A 154 17.55 40.42 14.05
CA VAL A 154 16.23 41.08 14.03
C VAL A 154 16.12 42.08 12.88
N PHE A 155 17.19 42.85 12.63
CA PHE A 155 17.23 43.83 11.54
C PHE A 155 17.04 43.21 10.15
N ASP A 156 17.55 42.00 9.91
CA ASP A 156 17.51 41.32 8.62
C ASP A 156 16.13 40.69 8.34
N VAL A 157 15.38 40.37 9.41
CA VAL A 157 14.09 39.69 9.33
C VAL A 157 12.92 40.68 9.31
N LEU A 158 13.06 41.88 9.87
CA LEU A 158 12.01 42.91 9.87
C LEU A 158 11.54 43.25 8.44
N GLY A 159 10.22 43.25 8.24
CA GLY A 159 9.57 43.48 6.95
C GLY A 159 9.62 42.29 5.99
N SER A 160 10.36 41.22 6.30
CA SER A 160 10.40 39.99 5.49
C SER A 160 9.30 39.01 5.90
N PRO A 161 8.82 38.13 4.99
CA PRO A 161 7.95 37.02 5.36
C PRO A 161 8.65 36.06 6.32
N PHE A 162 8.01 35.74 7.45
CA PHE A 162 8.62 34.91 8.49
C PHE A 162 9.04 33.53 7.97
N GLU A 163 8.28 32.95 7.04
CA GLU A 163 8.59 31.64 6.45
C GLU A 163 9.98 31.57 5.79
N PHE A 164 10.62 32.68 5.44
CA PHE A 164 11.94 32.64 4.80
C PHE A 164 13.08 32.19 5.72
N ILE A 165 12.89 32.29 7.04
CA ILE A 165 13.83 31.79 8.05
C ILE A 165 13.61 30.30 8.36
N LEU A 166 12.52 29.70 7.84
CA LEU A 166 12.17 28.29 8.02
C LEU A 166 12.69 27.42 6.87
N ASP A 167 12.88 26.13 7.13
CA ASP A 167 13.15 25.13 6.11
C ASP A 167 11.90 24.83 5.24
N GLN A 168 12.09 24.15 4.11
CA GLN A 168 11.02 23.98 3.14
C GLN A 168 9.77 23.25 3.67
N PRO A 169 9.88 22.15 4.45
CA PRO A 169 8.72 21.52 5.10
C PRO A 169 8.03 22.43 6.10
N SER A 170 8.78 23.08 7.00
CA SER A 170 8.23 23.95 8.03
C SER A 170 7.54 25.19 7.46
N ARG A 171 7.97 25.68 6.28
CA ARG A 171 7.26 26.73 5.53
C ARG A 171 5.84 26.33 5.17
N ILE A 172 5.65 25.09 4.74
CA ILE A 172 4.33 24.59 4.32
C ILE A 172 3.41 24.45 5.54
N GLU A 173 3.92 23.84 6.62
CA GLU A 173 3.18 23.69 7.89
C GLU A 173 2.79 25.05 8.47
N PHE A 174 3.74 25.99 8.52
CA PHE A 174 3.51 27.35 8.98
C PHE A 174 2.44 28.08 8.15
N ARG A 175 2.53 28.03 6.80
CA ARG A 175 1.54 28.68 5.93
C ARG A 175 0.14 28.13 6.16
N ARG A 176 -0.02 26.81 6.25
CA ARG A 176 -1.31 26.15 6.54
C ARG A 176 -1.88 26.60 7.88
N ALA A 177 -1.03 26.68 8.91
CA ALA A 177 -1.46 27.09 10.24
C ALA A 177 -1.91 28.55 10.29
N VAL A 178 -1.16 29.46 9.66
CA VAL A 178 -1.53 30.88 9.56
C VAL A 178 -2.80 31.07 8.72
N ASP A 179 -2.91 30.39 7.57
CA ASP A 179 -4.10 30.46 6.71
C ASP A 179 -5.37 29.96 7.42
N ARG A 180 -5.25 28.96 8.29
CA ARG A 180 -6.38 28.49 9.12
C ARG A 180 -6.82 29.55 10.12
N ILE A 181 -5.88 30.15 10.85
CA ILE A 181 -6.15 31.16 11.88
C ILE A 181 -6.75 32.44 11.30
N LEU A 182 -6.38 32.80 10.07
CA LEU A 182 -6.94 33.95 9.36
C LEU A 182 -8.38 33.70 8.87
N ARG A 183 -8.81 32.45 8.73
CA ARG A 183 -10.17 32.08 8.28
C ARG A 183 -11.17 31.93 9.43
N GLU A 184 -10.70 31.69 10.64
CA GLU A 184 -11.52 31.53 11.85
C GLU A 184 -11.77 32.91 12.49
N GLN A 185 -13.01 33.19 12.93
CA GLN A 185 -13.36 34.50 13.53
C GLN A 185 -12.46 34.82 14.74
N ALA A 186 -11.96 36.04 14.80
CA ALA A 186 -11.03 36.50 15.82
C ALA A 186 -11.72 36.52 17.20
N GLY A 187 -11.18 35.69 18.10
CA GLY A 187 -11.76 35.40 19.41
C GLY A 187 -10.98 34.30 20.11
N ASP A 188 -9.86 34.69 20.71
CA ASP A 188 -9.05 33.96 21.70
C ASP A 188 -8.91 32.44 21.54
N ARG A 189 -8.64 31.96 20.32
CA ARG A 189 -8.26 30.56 20.07
C ARG A 189 -6.85 30.45 19.51
N GLN A 190 -6.01 29.78 20.30
CA GLN A 190 -4.61 29.51 20.06
C GLN A 190 -4.50 28.23 19.22
N VAL A 191 -3.66 28.21 18.18
CA VAL A 191 -3.36 26.97 17.47
C VAL A 191 -2.35 26.14 18.25
N SER A 192 -2.62 24.83 18.37
CA SER A 192 -1.73 23.83 18.97
C SER A 192 -0.29 23.99 18.50
N ALA A 193 0.66 23.75 19.41
CA ALA A 193 2.10 23.89 19.20
C ALA A 193 2.59 23.27 17.87
N LEU A 194 3.02 24.11 16.95
CA LEU A 194 3.73 23.75 15.71
C LEU A 194 5.18 23.42 16.03
N LEU A 195 5.78 22.45 15.32
CA LEU A 195 7.21 22.18 15.43
C LEU A 195 7.84 22.73 14.16
N LEU A 196 8.51 23.88 14.26
CA LEU A 196 9.10 24.53 13.11
C LEU A 196 10.62 24.38 13.16
N ARG A 197 11.25 24.20 12.00
CA ARG A 197 12.70 24.11 11.86
C ARG A 197 13.25 25.26 11.05
N THR A 198 14.35 25.82 11.51
CA THR A 198 15.02 26.96 10.83
C THR A 198 15.84 26.47 9.63
N ARG A 199 16.03 27.36 8.65
CA ARG A 199 16.75 27.15 7.37
C ARG A 199 18.25 26.80 7.52
N ALA A 200 18.77 26.75 8.75
CA ALA A 200 20.16 26.66 9.16
C ALA A 200 20.92 28.00 9.12
N ALA A 201 21.48 28.38 10.26
CA ALA A 201 22.69 29.20 10.31
C ALA A 201 23.80 28.47 9.54
N LEU A 202 24.79 29.19 9.02
CA LEU A 202 25.93 28.76 8.18
C LEU A 202 26.77 27.54 8.66
N ALA A 203 26.36 26.82 9.70
CA ALA A 203 27.04 25.68 10.33
C ALA A 203 26.19 24.37 10.40
N GLY A 204 25.15 24.21 9.58
CA GLY A 204 24.55 22.88 9.33
C GLY A 204 23.63 22.30 10.42
N HIS A 205 23.12 23.11 11.35
CA HIS A 205 22.19 22.63 12.38
C HIS A 205 20.96 23.55 12.41
N GLY A 206 19.92 23.24 11.62
CA GLY A 206 18.61 23.87 11.77
C GLY A 206 18.04 23.54 13.15
N ARG A 207 17.59 24.55 13.90
CA ARG A 207 17.03 24.36 15.24
C ARG A 207 15.53 24.11 15.17
N SER A 208 15.04 23.17 15.97
CA SER A 208 13.60 22.91 16.09
C SER A 208 13.04 23.75 17.22
N MET A 209 11.98 24.50 16.93
CA MET A 209 11.26 25.29 17.90
C MET A 209 9.82 24.82 18.03
N SER A 210 9.31 24.79 19.26
CA SER A 210 7.86 24.70 19.50
C SER A 210 7.29 26.10 19.35
N CYS A 211 6.31 26.25 18.46
CA CYS A 211 5.76 27.52 18.05
C CYS A 211 4.25 27.53 18.27
N VAL A 212 3.75 28.57 18.90
CA VAL A 212 2.34 28.79 19.15
C VAL A 212 1.92 30.07 18.45
N ILE A 213 0.84 29.99 17.66
CA ILE A 213 0.34 31.11 16.86
C ILE A 213 -1.02 31.55 17.40
N ALA A 214 -1.18 32.86 17.60
CA ALA A 214 -2.42 33.48 18.04
C ALA A 214 -2.82 34.64 17.12
N ASN A 215 -4.10 34.68 16.73
CA ASN A 215 -4.67 35.83 16.03
C ASN A 215 -4.92 36.97 17.03
N ARG A 216 -4.32 38.13 16.82
CA ARG A 216 -4.57 39.35 17.60
C ARG A 216 -4.81 40.55 16.68
N LEU A 217 -5.35 40.33 15.48
CA LEU A 217 -5.71 41.39 14.54
C LEU A 217 -6.75 42.36 15.13
N ASP A 218 -7.68 41.83 15.94
CA ASP A 218 -8.73 42.61 16.62
C ASP A 218 -8.24 43.36 17.87
N ASP A 219 -7.06 43.06 18.43
CA ASP A 219 -6.53 43.82 19.58
C ASP A 219 -5.90 45.13 19.06
N PRO A 220 -6.47 46.31 19.39
CA PRO A 220 -5.98 47.59 18.88
C PRO A 220 -4.54 47.92 19.28
N ARG A 221 -3.99 47.24 20.29
CA ARG A 221 -2.60 47.40 20.75
C ARG A 221 -1.60 46.53 19.99
N VAL A 222 -2.06 45.43 19.37
CA VAL A 222 -1.20 44.47 18.66
C VAL A 222 -1.39 44.53 17.15
N ARG A 223 -2.65 44.49 16.67
CA ARG A 223 -3.02 44.51 15.24
C ARG A 223 -2.16 43.58 14.38
N GLY A 224 -2.04 42.32 14.79
CA GLY A 224 -1.18 41.35 14.11
C GLY A 224 -1.35 39.91 14.59
N ILE A 225 -0.65 39.01 13.93
CA ILE A 225 -0.55 37.60 14.31
C ILE A 225 0.66 37.45 15.24
N VAL A 226 0.45 36.96 16.46
CA VAL A 226 1.52 36.77 17.43
C VAL A 226 2.01 35.33 17.37
N LEU A 227 3.32 35.17 17.23
CA LEU A 227 4.03 33.92 17.21
C LEU A 227 4.95 33.86 18.43
N THR A 228 4.71 32.92 19.32
CA THR A 228 5.60 32.63 20.45
C THR A 228 6.29 31.32 20.18
N ALA A 229 7.62 31.28 20.22
CA ALA A 229 8.40 30.08 19.97
C ALA A 229 9.48 29.87 21.01
N ARG A 230 9.79 28.62 21.34
CA ARG A 230 10.92 28.25 22.21
C ARG A 230 11.80 27.24 21.52
N ASP A 231 13.11 27.39 21.65
CA ASP A 231 14.07 26.37 21.20
C ASP A 231 13.85 25.11 22.02
N LEU A 232 13.89 23.95 21.37
CA LEU A 232 13.71 22.67 22.04
C LEU A 232 15.05 21.99 22.24
N GLY A 233 15.38 21.71 23.51
CA GLY A 233 16.51 20.84 23.84
C GLY A 233 16.34 19.44 23.23
N PRO A 234 17.41 18.64 23.09
CA PRO A 234 17.34 17.28 22.53
C PRO A 234 16.23 16.41 23.17
N ALA A 235 16.11 16.43 24.50
CA ALA A 235 15.09 15.68 25.22
C ALA A 235 13.65 16.16 24.96
N GLU A 236 13.42 17.47 24.88
CA GLU A 236 12.10 18.01 24.57
C GLU A 236 11.72 17.81 23.09
N ARG A 237 12.70 17.82 22.18
CA ARG A 237 12.50 17.43 20.76
C ARG A 237 12.06 15.99 20.66
N ALA A 238 12.77 15.08 21.33
CA ALA A 238 12.41 13.67 21.40
C ALA A 238 11.01 13.47 22.02
N GLN A 239 10.72 14.14 23.14
CA GLN A 239 9.40 14.09 23.78
C GLN A 239 8.29 14.61 22.84
N ALA A 240 8.51 15.72 22.14
CA ALA A 240 7.54 16.27 21.19
C ALA A 240 7.31 15.32 19.99
N ARG A 241 8.36 14.68 19.47
CA ARG A 241 8.25 13.63 18.44
C ARG A 241 7.45 12.43 18.95
N ARG A 242 7.73 11.94 20.17
CA ARG A 242 7.00 10.84 20.83
C ARG A 242 5.51 11.15 21.03
N LEU A 243 5.17 12.39 21.41
CA LEU A 243 3.77 12.82 21.55
C LEU A 243 3.03 12.86 20.21
N ARG A 244 3.64 13.45 19.16
CA ARG A 244 3.07 13.44 17.79
C ARG A 244 2.87 12.03 17.27
N PHE A 245 3.82 11.14 17.55
CA PHE A 245 3.69 9.74 17.20
C PHE A 245 2.49 9.11 17.89
N ARG A 246 2.42 9.21 19.23
CA ARG A 246 1.33 8.63 20.01
C ARG A 246 -0.04 9.08 19.52
N GLU A 247 -0.19 10.35 19.15
CA GLU A 247 -1.43 10.88 18.55
C GLU A 247 -1.75 10.21 17.21
N ARG A 248 -0.77 10.09 16.30
CA ARG A 248 -0.96 9.42 15.01
C ARG A 248 -1.12 7.90 15.11
N LEU A 249 -0.57 7.28 16.14
CA LEU A 249 -0.76 5.85 16.41
C LEU A 249 -2.19 5.49 16.74
N LEU A 250 -2.87 6.33 17.52
CA LEU A 250 -4.28 6.12 17.82
C LEU A 250 -5.14 6.23 16.56
N GLU A 251 -4.81 7.16 15.65
CA GLU A 251 -5.52 7.28 14.37
C GLU A 251 -5.31 6.05 13.45
N LEU A 252 -4.11 5.48 13.44
CA LEU A 252 -3.79 4.25 12.69
C LEU A 252 -4.45 3.01 13.30
N ALA A 253 -4.50 2.92 14.64
CA ALA A 253 -5.10 1.79 15.37
C ALA A 253 -6.64 1.77 15.30
N ILE A 254 -7.27 2.90 15.00
CA ILE A 254 -8.75 3.05 14.93
C ILE A 254 -9.27 2.88 13.49
N GLN A 255 -8.40 2.58 12.51
CA GLN A 255 -8.82 2.44 11.12
C GLN A 255 -9.73 1.20 10.91
N PRO A 256 -10.93 1.38 10.32
CA PRO A 256 -11.85 0.28 10.05
C PRO A 256 -11.34 -0.54 8.88
N LYS A 257 -11.19 -1.88 9.03
CA LYS A 257 -10.88 -2.88 7.96
C LYS A 257 -10.29 -2.24 6.68
N SER A 258 -9.20 -1.48 6.80
CA SER A 258 -8.65 -0.73 5.68
C SER A 258 -7.71 -1.65 4.92
N ASP A 259 -7.76 -1.63 3.59
CA ASP A 259 -6.81 -2.37 2.74
C ASP A 259 -5.36 -2.05 3.17
N PHE A 260 -4.50 -3.08 3.16
CA PHE A 260 -3.09 -3.01 3.55
C PHE A 260 -2.38 -1.82 2.91
N THR A 261 -2.67 -1.55 1.63
CA THR A 261 -2.12 -0.42 0.88
C THR A 261 -2.36 0.92 1.59
N HIS A 262 -3.56 1.13 2.14
CA HIS A 262 -3.90 2.36 2.85
C HIS A 262 -3.16 2.46 4.18
N ALA A 263 -3.11 1.37 4.95
CA ALA A 263 -2.35 1.32 6.20
C ALA A 263 -0.86 1.60 5.95
N LEU A 264 -0.27 0.92 4.97
CA LEU A 264 1.13 1.11 4.56
C LEU A 264 1.41 2.57 4.21
N THR A 265 0.60 3.19 3.34
CA THR A 265 0.84 4.59 2.94
C THR A 265 0.75 5.56 4.11
N THR A 266 -0.16 5.33 5.06
CA THR A 266 -0.31 6.17 6.25
C THR A 266 0.86 5.99 7.23
N ILE A 267 1.31 4.75 7.44
CA ILE A 267 2.47 4.42 8.27
C ILE A 267 3.73 5.07 7.71
N LEU A 268 4.05 4.88 6.42
CA LEU A 268 5.28 5.40 5.82
C LEU A 268 5.35 6.94 5.85
N ARG A 269 4.22 7.62 5.57
CA ARG A 269 4.14 9.08 5.65
C ARG A 269 4.33 9.58 7.09
N THR A 270 3.67 8.93 8.05
CA THR A 270 3.77 9.28 9.48
C THR A 270 5.20 9.09 9.98
N ALA A 271 5.86 7.99 9.62
CA ALA A 271 7.24 7.73 9.98
C ALA A 271 8.19 8.78 9.40
N SER A 272 7.98 9.17 8.14
CA SER A 272 8.75 10.25 7.50
C SER A 272 8.59 11.57 8.22
N ASP A 273 7.37 11.90 8.63
CA ASP A 273 7.05 13.15 9.30
C ASP A 273 7.59 13.23 10.73
N VAL A 274 7.50 12.14 11.50
CA VAL A 274 7.93 12.14 12.90
C VAL A 274 9.45 12.04 13.05
N LEU A 275 10.11 11.20 12.23
CA LEU A 275 11.57 11.04 12.26
C LEU A 275 12.30 12.09 11.43
N ASP A 276 11.59 12.91 10.65
CA ASP A 276 12.16 13.91 9.75
C ASP A 276 13.19 13.32 8.76
N VAL A 277 12.86 12.14 8.22
CA VAL A 277 13.72 11.43 7.26
C VAL A 277 13.30 11.74 5.82
N GLY A 278 14.29 11.77 4.92
CA GLY A 278 14.12 12.18 3.53
C GLY A 278 13.28 11.21 2.69
N ALA A 279 13.36 9.91 2.98
CA ALA A 279 12.48 8.91 2.40
C ALA A 279 12.21 7.76 3.38
N VAL A 280 11.04 7.12 3.22
CA VAL A 280 10.66 5.92 3.98
C VAL A 280 10.09 4.90 3.02
N SER A 281 10.52 3.66 3.13
CA SER A 281 10.09 2.58 2.24
C SER A 281 9.83 1.28 2.98
N PHE A 282 8.94 0.47 2.41
CA PHE A 282 8.76 -0.92 2.80
C PHE A 282 9.24 -1.84 1.68
N TRP A 283 10.05 -2.81 2.06
CA TRP A 283 10.59 -3.84 1.18
C TRP A 283 10.10 -5.20 1.65
N ARG A 284 9.43 -5.94 0.78
CA ARG A 284 8.90 -7.28 1.07
C ARG A 284 9.96 -8.34 0.79
N LEU A 285 10.15 -9.27 1.72
CA LEU A 285 11.04 -10.41 1.54
C LEU A 285 10.38 -11.46 0.65
N SER A 286 11.15 -12.03 -0.26
CA SER A 286 10.72 -13.19 -1.04
C SER A 286 10.55 -14.43 -0.16
N PRO A 287 9.70 -15.40 -0.54
CA PRO A 287 9.49 -16.63 0.25
C PRO A 287 10.74 -17.49 0.44
N ASP A 288 11.71 -17.42 -0.49
CA ASP A 288 13.01 -18.09 -0.39
C ASP A 288 14.00 -17.37 0.53
N GLY A 289 13.69 -16.13 0.95
CA GLY A 289 14.55 -15.30 1.80
C GLY A 289 15.76 -14.70 1.08
N GLU A 290 15.85 -14.81 -0.24
CA GLU A 290 17.03 -14.41 -1.01
C GLU A 290 16.93 -13.01 -1.64
N SER A 291 15.73 -12.42 -1.72
CA SER A 291 15.53 -11.10 -2.29
C SER A 291 14.51 -10.24 -1.54
N LEU A 292 14.66 -8.93 -1.68
CA LEU A 292 13.77 -7.90 -1.15
C LEU A 292 13.24 -7.08 -2.31
N HIS A 293 11.92 -6.95 -2.40
CA HIS A 293 11.25 -6.14 -3.41
C HIS A 293 10.62 -4.90 -2.79
N CYS A 294 10.94 -3.72 -3.33
CA CYS A 294 10.34 -2.48 -2.86
C CYS A 294 8.84 -2.49 -3.17
N GLU A 295 8.03 -2.44 -2.13
CA GLU A 295 6.58 -2.41 -2.27
C GLU A 295 6.04 -0.98 -2.33
N SER A 296 6.62 -0.09 -1.51
CA SER A 296 6.26 1.32 -1.51
C SER A 296 7.41 2.17 -0.96
N LEU A 297 7.55 3.38 -1.52
CA LEU A 297 8.52 4.37 -1.06
C LEU A 297 7.90 5.76 -1.10
N PHE A 298 7.91 6.44 0.04
CA PHE A 298 7.52 7.84 0.20
C PHE A 298 8.75 8.75 0.24
N ASP A 299 8.77 9.79 -0.60
CA ASP A 299 9.83 10.82 -0.65
C ASP A 299 9.27 12.12 -0.05
N ARG A 300 9.85 12.54 1.08
CA ARG A 300 9.42 13.72 1.85
C ARG A 300 9.63 15.01 1.07
N GLY A 301 10.78 15.13 0.40
CA GLY A 301 11.12 16.34 -0.36
C GLY A 301 10.18 16.61 -1.54
N LYS A 302 9.59 15.55 -2.10
CA LYS A 302 8.60 15.64 -3.18
C LYS A 302 7.15 15.48 -2.70
N ASP A 303 6.94 15.20 -1.41
CA ASP A 303 5.64 14.90 -0.80
C ASP A 303 4.80 13.88 -1.61
N ARG A 304 5.44 12.79 -2.08
CA ARG A 304 4.75 11.79 -2.90
C ARG A 304 5.39 10.41 -2.83
N PHE A 305 4.61 9.39 -3.17
CA PHE A 305 5.11 8.04 -3.39
C PHE A 305 5.80 7.93 -4.76
N LEU A 306 6.97 7.30 -4.82
CA LEU A 306 7.73 7.12 -6.05
C LEU A 306 7.38 5.79 -6.72
N ARG A 307 6.49 5.83 -7.72
CA ARG A 307 6.05 4.63 -8.46
C ARG A 307 7.21 3.88 -9.14
N ASP A 308 8.21 4.61 -9.64
CA ASP A 308 9.36 4.03 -10.34
C ASP A 308 10.28 3.19 -9.42
N TRP A 309 10.02 3.19 -8.11
CA TRP A 309 10.72 2.36 -7.13
C TRP A 309 10.02 1.04 -6.85
N VAL A 310 8.71 0.95 -7.08
CA VAL A 310 7.94 -0.28 -6.82
C VAL A 310 8.46 -1.41 -7.70
N GLY A 311 8.70 -2.58 -7.11
CA GLY A 311 9.24 -3.77 -7.77
C GLY A 311 10.76 -3.81 -7.91
N ARG A 312 11.49 -2.76 -7.51
CA ARG A 312 12.96 -2.81 -7.48
C ARG A 312 13.45 -3.85 -6.48
N GLU A 313 14.56 -4.48 -6.81
CA GLU A 313 15.06 -5.66 -6.09
C GLU A 313 16.43 -5.41 -5.44
N LEU A 314 16.58 -5.93 -4.22
CA LEU A 314 17.87 -6.18 -3.58
C LEU A 314 18.01 -7.69 -3.40
N THR A 315 19.20 -8.24 -3.65
CA THR A 315 19.46 -9.67 -3.53
C THR A 315 20.55 -9.96 -2.50
N ALA A 316 20.42 -11.08 -1.79
CA ALA A 316 21.41 -11.54 -0.81
C ALA A 316 22.80 -11.72 -1.43
N THR A 317 22.87 -12.18 -2.68
CA THR A 317 24.12 -12.34 -3.43
C THR A 317 24.86 -11.01 -3.62
N ARG A 318 24.12 -9.92 -3.84
CA ARG A 318 24.69 -8.59 -4.04
C ARG A 318 24.95 -7.83 -2.73
N PHE A 319 24.13 -8.07 -1.71
CA PHE A 319 24.19 -7.38 -0.41
C PHE A 319 24.27 -8.36 0.78
N PRO A 320 25.30 -9.24 0.84
CA PRO A 320 25.32 -10.36 1.80
C PRO A 320 25.39 -9.93 3.26
N ALA A 321 26.17 -8.88 3.59
CA ALA A 321 26.28 -8.39 4.97
C ALA A 321 24.98 -7.75 5.46
N TYR A 322 24.27 -7.05 4.58
CA TYR A 322 22.97 -6.44 4.84
C TYR A 322 21.92 -7.53 5.13
N PHE A 323 21.80 -8.52 4.24
CA PHE A 323 20.87 -9.64 4.44
C PHE A 323 21.20 -10.47 5.69
N ALA A 324 22.49 -10.75 5.97
CA ALA A 324 22.89 -11.49 7.16
C ALA A 324 22.43 -10.82 8.46
N GLN A 325 22.51 -9.49 8.54
CA GLN A 325 22.06 -8.74 9.72
C GLN A 325 20.52 -8.75 9.86
N LEU A 326 19.81 -8.54 8.76
CA LEU A 326 18.34 -8.60 8.74
C LEU A 326 17.80 -9.98 9.11
N MET A 327 18.39 -11.05 8.56
CA MET A 327 17.96 -12.42 8.85
C MET A 327 18.25 -12.82 10.30
N ASN A 328 19.25 -12.20 10.92
CA ASN A 328 19.49 -12.29 12.37
C ASN A 328 18.54 -11.41 13.21
N ARG A 329 17.52 -10.80 12.59
CA ARG A 329 16.50 -9.96 13.21
C ARG A 329 17.07 -8.72 13.90
N GLN A 330 18.21 -8.24 13.42
CA GLN A 330 18.86 -7.05 13.96
C GLN A 330 18.58 -5.84 13.05
N PRO A 331 18.32 -4.66 13.63
CA PRO A 331 18.22 -3.44 12.84
C PRO A 331 19.58 -3.08 12.23
N ILE A 332 19.56 -2.37 11.11
CA ILE A 332 20.73 -1.81 10.44
C ILE A 332 20.70 -0.31 10.65
N ILE A 333 21.59 0.16 11.52
CA ILE A 333 21.64 1.57 11.93
C ILE A 333 22.97 2.15 11.44
N VAL A 334 22.89 3.05 10.47
CA VAL A 334 24.06 3.60 9.78
C VAL A 334 23.94 5.11 9.64
N SER A 335 24.80 5.83 10.35
CA SER A 335 24.81 7.29 10.35
C SER A 335 25.56 7.92 9.16
N ASP A 336 26.49 7.17 8.54
CA ASP A 336 27.08 7.49 7.24
C ASP A 336 27.26 6.21 6.38
N THR A 337 26.54 6.11 5.27
CA THR A 337 26.51 4.93 4.40
C THR A 337 27.86 4.67 3.70
N HIS A 338 28.70 5.68 3.58
CA HIS A 338 30.02 5.55 2.96
C HIS A 338 31.08 4.94 3.89
N THR A 339 30.83 4.91 5.20
CA THR A 339 31.82 4.45 6.19
C THR A 339 31.46 3.09 6.81
N SER A 340 30.21 2.66 6.70
CA SER A 340 29.74 1.38 7.26
C SER A 340 29.95 0.20 6.32
N ARG A 341 30.48 -0.91 6.86
CA ARG A 341 30.65 -2.19 6.14
C ARG A 341 29.35 -2.84 5.71
N LEU A 342 28.25 -2.54 6.39
CA LEU A 342 26.92 -3.07 6.07
C LEU A 342 26.36 -2.46 4.78
N THR A 343 26.77 -1.24 4.47
CA THR A 343 26.19 -0.44 3.40
C THR A 343 27.20 -0.08 2.29
N THR A 344 28.46 -0.50 2.43
CA THR A 344 29.49 -0.17 1.44
C THR A 344 29.15 -0.74 0.06
N SER A 345 28.45 -1.87 -0.03
CA SER A 345 27.99 -2.45 -1.30
C SER A 345 26.90 -1.63 -2.02
N PHE A 346 26.25 -0.69 -1.33
CA PHE A 346 25.35 0.28 -1.95
C PHE A 346 26.10 1.45 -2.61
N SER A 347 27.38 1.64 -2.26
CA SER A 347 28.20 2.68 -2.89
C SER A 347 28.41 2.37 -4.38
N GLY A 348 28.06 3.34 -5.24
CA GLY A 348 28.10 3.17 -6.70
C GLY A 348 26.78 2.73 -7.34
N ASP A 349 25.78 2.28 -6.56
CA ASP A 349 24.43 2.08 -7.09
C ASP A 349 23.73 3.44 -7.26
N ARG A 350 23.28 3.74 -8.48
CA ARG A 350 22.65 5.02 -8.81
C ARG A 350 21.42 5.30 -7.95
N ASN A 351 20.69 4.26 -7.55
CA ASN A 351 19.46 4.40 -6.77
C ASN A 351 19.74 4.82 -5.33
N TRP A 352 20.86 4.34 -4.77
CA TRP A 352 21.24 4.53 -3.38
C TRP A 352 22.30 5.63 -3.18
N SER A 353 22.87 6.14 -4.28
CA SER A 353 23.91 7.17 -4.29
C SER A 353 23.59 8.45 -3.51
N ARG A 354 22.30 8.75 -3.30
CA ARG A 354 21.84 9.93 -2.55
C ARG A 354 21.62 9.65 -1.06
N VAL A 355 21.52 8.38 -0.65
CA VAL A 355 21.26 7.99 0.74
C VAL A 355 22.57 8.07 1.51
N ARG A 356 22.63 8.96 2.50
CA ARG A 356 23.80 9.19 3.35
C ARG A 356 23.68 8.59 4.74
N ALA A 357 22.47 8.34 5.23
CA ALA A 357 22.24 7.56 6.45
C ALA A 357 21.01 6.67 6.27
N MET A 358 21.00 5.50 6.91
CA MET A 358 19.83 4.61 6.94
C MET A 358 19.57 4.05 8.34
N LEU A 359 18.30 3.82 8.63
CA LEU A 359 17.84 3.02 9.75
C LEU A 359 16.81 2.03 9.21
N ASP A 360 17.25 0.78 9.06
CA ASP A 360 16.42 -0.28 8.50
C ASP A 360 16.06 -1.29 9.59
N THR A 361 14.78 -1.49 9.83
CA THR A 361 14.27 -2.42 10.85
C THR A 361 13.54 -3.58 10.20
N PRO A 362 13.83 -4.84 10.60
CA PRO A 362 13.09 -6.00 10.10
C PRO A 362 11.64 -5.95 10.57
N VAL A 363 10.71 -6.27 9.66
CA VAL A 363 9.28 -6.41 9.93
C VAL A 363 9.00 -7.88 10.20
N LEU A 364 8.65 -8.20 11.45
CA LEU A 364 8.50 -9.55 11.93
C LEU A 364 7.02 -9.93 12.05
N VAL A 365 6.59 -10.97 11.33
CA VAL A 365 5.27 -11.61 11.51
C VAL A 365 5.54 -13.04 11.98
N ASP A 366 4.92 -13.45 13.09
CA ASP A 366 5.17 -14.74 13.76
C ASP A 366 6.66 -15.03 14.05
N GLY A 367 7.40 -13.97 14.36
CA GLY A 367 8.84 -14.03 14.63
C GLY A 367 9.71 -14.27 13.38
N GLN A 368 9.13 -14.33 12.17
CA GLN A 368 9.85 -14.45 10.91
C GLN A 368 9.95 -13.10 10.19
N VAL A 369 11.08 -12.85 9.56
CA VAL A 369 11.28 -11.63 8.76
C VAL A 369 10.42 -11.70 7.51
N ASN A 370 9.42 -10.82 7.40
CA ASN A 370 8.53 -10.73 6.23
C ASN A 370 8.90 -9.55 5.32
N GLY A 371 9.74 -8.64 5.81
CA GLY A 371 10.21 -7.50 5.06
C GLY A 371 11.04 -6.57 5.91
N VAL A 372 11.28 -5.36 5.40
CA VAL A 372 12.13 -4.34 6.01
C VAL A 372 11.47 -2.99 5.85
N LEU A 373 11.32 -2.27 6.96
CA LEU A 373 11.05 -0.84 6.95
C LEU A 373 12.40 -0.12 6.84
N SER A 374 12.60 0.66 5.78
CA SER A 374 13.82 1.41 5.53
C SER A 374 13.58 2.90 5.63
N LEU A 375 14.27 3.55 6.58
CA LEU A 375 14.26 4.99 6.82
C LEU A 375 15.55 5.59 6.29
N GLN A 376 15.46 6.58 5.40
CA GLN A 376 16.59 7.09 4.63
C GLN A 376 16.77 8.59 4.83
N HIS A 377 18.00 9.00 5.11
CA HIS A 377 18.39 10.41 5.17
C HIS A 377 19.42 10.71 4.07
N PHE A 378 19.34 11.89 3.46
CA PHE A 378 20.22 12.30 2.34
C PHE A 378 21.47 13.07 2.77
N GLU A 379 21.61 13.29 4.08
CA GLU A 379 22.80 13.83 4.74
C GLU A 379 23.24 12.88 5.87
N VAL A 380 24.46 13.05 6.36
CA VAL A 380 24.95 12.33 7.55
C VAL A 380 23.99 12.62 8.71
N HIS A 381 23.50 11.56 9.36
CA HIS A 381 22.46 11.68 10.38
C HIS A 381 22.78 10.73 11.54
N PRO A 382 23.10 11.24 12.73
CA PRO A 382 23.27 10.38 13.91
C PRO A 382 21.90 9.90 14.38
N TRP A 383 21.73 8.58 14.43
CA TRP A 383 20.55 7.94 15.03
C TRP A 383 20.74 7.81 16.54
N ASP A 384 19.71 8.13 17.31
CA ASP A 384 19.68 7.90 18.75
C ASP A 384 18.76 6.72 19.13
N ASP A 385 18.77 6.35 20.41
CA ASP A 385 17.95 5.24 20.94
C ASP A 385 16.45 5.47 20.71
N ASP A 386 16.01 6.72 20.62
CA ASP A 386 14.61 7.07 20.39
C ASP A 386 14.22 6.88 18.93
N ASP A 387 15.09 7.23 17.99
CA ASP A 387 14.90 6.95 16.57
C ASP A 387 14.80 5.44 16.31
N GLU A 388 15.67 4.64 16.94
CA GLU A 388 15.61 3.17 16.87
C GLU A 388 14.32 2.63 17.48
N SER A 389 13.96 3.08 18.69
CA SER A 389 12.72 2.66 19.36
C SER A 389 11.48 2.99 18.51
N PHE A 390 11.46 4.16 17.88
CA PHE A 390 10.40 4.57 16.99
C PHE A 390 10.33 3.70 15.74
N ALA A 391 11.47 3.45 15.09
CA ALA A 391 11.53 2.63 13.89
C ALA A 391 11.03 1.21 14.17
N ASN A 392 11.44 0.62 15.30
CA ASN A 392 10.96 -0.68 15.75
C ASN A 392 9.44 -0.69 16.00
N THR A 393 8.89 0.37 16.61
CA THR A 393 7.44 0.48 16.83
C THR A 393 6.67 0.62 15.51
N THR A 394 7.21 1.37 14.56
CA THR A 394 6.66 1.52 13.20
C THR A 394 6.69 0.18 12.45
N SER A 395 7.77 -0.58 12.60
CA SER A 395 7.91 -1.93 12.06
C SER A 395 6.84 -2.87 12.62
N LEU A 396 6.55 -2.79 13.93
CA LEU A 396 5.50 -3.58 14.57
C LEU A 396 4.10 -3.25 14.02
N MET A 397 3.78 -1.98 13.76
CA MET A 397 2.50 -1.63 13.12
C MET A 397 2.38 -2.19 11.72
N LEU A 398 3.49 -2.18 10.98
CA LEU A 398 3.52 -2.73 9.65
C LEU A 398 3.33 -4.25 9.68
N ALA A 399 3.92 -4.94 10.67
CA ALA A 399 3.68 -6.34 10.93
C ALA A 399 2.21 -6.63 11.26
N LEU A 400 1.58 -5.85 12.14
CA LEU A 400 0.15 -5.99 12.46
C LEU A 400 -0.75 -5.75 11.24
N ALA A 401 -0.41 -4.78 10.40
CA ALA A 401 -1.13 -4.52 9.16
C ALA A 401 -0.98 -5.68 8.16
N LEU A 402 0.22 -6.27 8.05
CA LEU A 402 0.48 -7.45 7.23
C LEU A 402 -0.32 -8.67 7.73
N GLU A 403 -0.31 -8.93 9.04
CA GLU A 403 -1.03 -10.05 9.66
C GLU A 403 -2.54 -9.92 9.43
N ALA A 404 -3.09 -8.72 9.61
CA ALA A 404 -4.50 -8.45 9.32
C ALA A 404 -4.85 -8.69 7.85
N ALA A 405 -3.98 -8.30 6.92
CA ALA A 405 -4.17 -8.52 5.49
C ALA A 405 -4.12 -10.01 5.13
N GLN A 406 -3.12 -10.74 5.64
CA GLN A 406 -2.99 -12.19 5.46
C GLN A 406 -4.20 -12.95 6.00
N ARG A 407 -4.69 -12.53 7.18
CA ARG A 407 -5.91 -13.11 7.77
C ARG A 407 -7.13 -12.86 6.90
N GLN A 408 -7.33 -11.64 6.39
CA GLN A 408 -8.47 -11.32 5.53
C GLN A 408 -8.42 -12.09 4.21
N GLU A 409 -7.23 -12.28 3.64
CA GLU A 409 -7.03 -13.12 2.45
C GLU A 409 -7.34 -14.60 2.75
N ALA A 410 -6.86 -15.12 3.89
CA ALA A 410 -7.17 -16.47 4.34
C ALA A 410 -8.66 -16.68 4.59
N GLU A 411 -9.35 -15.73 5.23
CA GLU A 411 -10.80 -15.75 5.44
C GLU A 411 -11.54 -15.77 4.10
N THR A 412 -11.17 -14.91 3.16
CA THR A 412 -11.77 -14.88 1.81
C THR A 412 -11.54 -16.19 1.06
N LYS A 413 -10.36 -16.79 1.21
CA LYS A 413 -10.03 -18.08 0.61
C LYS A 413 -10.82 -19.22 1.25
N ILE A 414 -11.00 -19.21 2.57
CA ILE A 414 -11.84 -20.17 3.30
C ILE A 414 -13.29 -20.04 2.84
N GLU A 415 -13.82 -18.82 2.74
CA GLU A 415 -15.16 -18.56 2.20
C GLU A 415 -15.28 -19.09 0.77
N HIS A 416 -14.29 -18.83 -0.09
CA HIS A 416 -14.28 -19.35 -1.45
C HIS A 416 -14.28 -20.89 -1.48
N LEU A 417 -13.43 -21.54 -0.68
CA LEU A 417 -13.38 -23.01 -0.57
C LEU A 417 -14.65 -23.63 0.03
N ALA A 418 -15.41 -22.86 0.84
CA ALA A 418 -16.70 -23.31 1.36
C ALA A 418 -17.75 -23.49 0.25
N TRP A 419 -17.62 -22.75 -0.87
CA TRP A 419 -18.61 -22.69 -1.95
C TRP A 419 -18.13 -23.25 -3.30
N TYR A 420 -16.82 -23.27 -3.56
CA TYR A 420 -16.23 -23.69 -4.84
C TYR A 420 -15.29 -24.89 -4.67
N ASP A 421 -15.19 -25.70 -5.73
CA ASP A 421 -14.29 -26.85 -5.79
C ASP A 421 -12.85 -26.38 -6.02
N GLY A 422 -11.93 -26.82 -5.18
CA GLY A 422 -10.53 -26.37 -5.21
C GLY A 422 -9.75 -26.78 -6.45
N LEU A 423 -10.22 -27.75 -7.23
CA LEU A 423 -9.55 -28.22 -8.45
C LEU A 423 -10.07 -27.53 -9.71
N THR A 424 -11.40 -27.40 -9.84
CA THR A 424 -12.06 -26.89 -11.05
C THR A 424 -12.55 -25.46 -10.95
N GLY A 425 -12.69 -24.90 -9.74
CA GLY A 425 -13.32 -23.60 -9.52
C GLY A 425 -14.83 -23.59 -9.76
N LEU A 426 -15.45 -24.73 -10.07
CA LEU A 426 -16.90 -24.85 -10.19
C LEU A 426 -17.58 -24.80 -8.81
N PRO A 427 -18.88 -24.45 -8.73
CA PRO A 427 -19.70 -24.69 -7.54
C PRO A 427 -19.48 -26.08 -6.95
N ASN A 428 -19.15 -26.13 -5.65
CA ASN A 428 -19.03 -27.39 -4.93
C ASN A 428 -20.41 -27.89 -4.47
N ARG A 429 -20.41 -28.99 -3.73
CA ARG A 429 -21.63 -29.61 -3.17
C ARG A 429 -22.49 -28.66 -2.33
N ASN A 430 -21.89 -27.73 -1.58
CA ASN A 430 -22.64 -26.78 -0.76
C ASN A 430 -23.35 -25.74 -1.62
N LEU A 431 -22.63 -25.12 -2.56
CA LEU A 431 -23.23 -24.11 -3.45
C LEU A 431 -24.29 -24.73 -4.36
N LEU A 432 -24.04 -25.94 -4.89
CA LEU A 432 -25.02 -26.70 -5.66
C LEU A 432 -26.30 -26.98 -4.88
N ARG A 433 -26.19 -27.32 -3.60
CA ARG A 433 -27.36 -27.57 -2.74
C ARG A 433 -28.21 -26.32 -2.57
N GLU A 434 -27.59 -25.17 -2.30
CA GLU A 434 -28.32 -23.90 -2.16
C GLU A 434 -28.94 -23.48 -3.48
N THR A 435 -28.16 -23.53 -4.56
CA THR A 435 -28.62 -23.19 -5.91
C THR A 435 -29.80 -24.08 -6.33
N MET A 436 -29.72 -25.39 -6.11
CA MET A 436 -30.81 -26.29 -6.47
C MET A 436 -32.05 -26.04 -5.59
N ARG A 437 -31.89 -25.76 -4.30
CA ARG A 437 -33.01 -25.42 -3.41
C ARG A 437 -33.73 -24.17 -3.92
N ASP A 438 -33.00 -23.12 -4.26
CA ASP A 438 -33.55 -21.87 -4.77
C ASP A 438 -34.21 -22.04 -6.14
N SER A 439 -33.60 -22.81 -7.04
CA SER A 439 -34.17 -23.15 -8.35
C SER A 439 -35.46 -23.95 -8.22
N ILE A 440 -35.54 -24.94 -7.31
CA ILE A 440 -36.76 -25.72 -7.05
C ILE A 440 -37.88 -24.83 -6.51
N MET A 441 -37.57 -23.97 -5.53
CA MET A 441 -38.56 -23.03 -4.99
C MET A 441 -39.08 -22.07 -6.07
N THR A 442 -38.17 -21.54 -6.90
CA THR A 442 -38.51 -20.63 -7.99
C THR A 442 -39.37 -21.32 -9.05
N ALA A 443 -38.99 -22.54 -9.47
CA ALA A 443 -39.72 -23.33 -10.45
C ALA A 443 -41.12 -23.71 -9.94
N ALA A 444 -41.24 -24.12 -8.67
CA ALA A 444 -42.50 -24.43 -8.03
C ALA A 444 -43.46 -23.24 -8.02
N ASN A 445 -42.96 -22.07 -7.59
CA ASN A 445 -43.76 -20.83 -7.50
C ASN A 445 -44.22 -20.34 -8.88
N ARG A 446 -43.35 -20.44 -9.89
CA ARG A 446 -43.64 -19.99 -11.26
C ARG A 446 -44.34 -21.05 -12.13
N LYS A 447 -44.60 -22.25 -11.59
CA LYS A 447 -45.09 -23.42 -12.35
C LYS A 447 -44.22 -23.74 -13.58
N ARG A 448 -42.92 -23.54 -13.44
CA ARG A 448 -41.90 -23.80 -14.46
C ARG A 448 -41.28 -25.19 -14.26
N ARG A 449 -40.58 -25.67 -15.29
CA ARG A 449 -39.85 -26.94 -15.27
C ARG A 449 -38.36 -26.67 -15.19
N MET A 450 -37.64 -27.52 -14.48
CA MET A 450 -36.18 -27.50 -14.39
C MET A 450 -35.65 -28.92 -14.53
N ALA A 451 -34.39 -29.09 -14.94
CA ALA A 451 -33.77 -30.39 -15.07
C ALA A 451 -32.49 -30.47 -14.24
N VAL A 452 -32.23 -31.67 -13.71
CA VAL A 452 -30.98 -32.03 -13.05
C VAL A 452 -30.33 -33.11 -13.88
N MET A 453 -29.10 -32.88 -14.31
CA MET A 453 -28.28 -33.91 -14.96
C MET A 453 -27.14 -34.29 -14.02
N LEU A 454 -27.01 -35.57 -13.71
CA LEU A 454 -25.83 -36.12 -13.06
C LEU A 454 -24.92 -36.74 -14.12
N ILE A 455 -23.63 -36.43 -14.06
CA ILE A 455 -22.65 -36.78 -15.09
C ILE A 455 -21.46 -37.44 -14.40
N ASP A 456 -21.02 -38.56 -14.94
CA ASP A 456 -19.84 -39.30 -14.48
C ASP A 456 -18.94 -39.62 -15.68
N LEU A 457 -17.64 -39.42 -15.51
CA LEU A 457 -16.66 -39.70 -16.58
C LEU A 457 -16.40 -41.20 -16.65
N ASP A 458 -16.73 -41.79 -17.79
CA ASP A 458 -16.61 -43.22 -17.99
C ASP A 458 -15.15 -43.67 -17.91
N ARG A 459 -14.89 -44.69 -17.08
CA ARG A 459 -13.56 -45.30 -16.89
C ARG A 459 -12.49 -44.33 -16.36
N PHE A 460 -12.88 -43.27 -15.64
CA PHE A 460 -11.93 -42.34 -15.03
C PHE A 460 -10.92 -43.02 -14.10
N LYS A 461 -11.33 -44.07 -13.38
CA LYS A 461 -10.41 -44.87 -12.55
C LYS A 461 -9.29 -45.50 -13.38
N ASP A 462 -9.60 -46.05 -14.55
CA ASP A 462 -8.61 -46.68 -15.42
C ASP A 462 -7.57 -45.64 -15.89
N VAL A 463 -7.99 -44.39 -16.12
CA VAL A 463 -7.10 -43.26 -16.42
C VAL A 463 -6.15 -42.96 -15.26
N ASN A 464 -6.67 -42.88 -14.03
CA ASN A 464 -5.82 -42.68 -12.85
C ASN A 464 -4.84 -43.82 -12.63
N ASP A 465 -5.30 -45.06 -12.77
CA ASP A 465 -4.49 -46.26 -12.53
C ASP A 465 -3.39 -46.42 -13.61
N THR A 466 -3.63 -45.95 -14.84
CA THR A 466 -2.70 -46.08 -15.97
C THR A 466 -1.78 -44.88 -16.14
N LEU A 467 -2.29 -43.66 -15.99
CA LEU A 467 -1.59 -42.40 -16.32
C LEU A 467 -1.27 -41.53 -15.09
N GLY A 468 -1.78 -41.91 -13.91
CA GLY A 468 -1.55 -41.23 -12.64
C GLY A 468 -2.51 -40.08 -12.35
N HIS A 469 -2.59 -39.71 -11.07
CA HIS A 469 -3.53 -38.71 -10.56
C HIS A 469 -3.36 -37.31 -11.16
N LEU A 470 -2.14 -36.88 -11.53
CA LEU A 470 -1.92 -35.58 -12.15
C LEU A 470 -2.62 -35.45 -13.52
N VAL A 471 -2.66 -36.56 -14.28
CA VAL A 471 -3.38 -36.63 -15.55
C VAL A 471 -4.89 -36.67 -15.31
N GLY A 472 -5.35 -37.42 -14.32
CA GLY A 472 -6.75 -37.43 -13.90
C GLY A 472 -7.26 -36.05 -13.48
N ASP A 473 -6.48 -35.32 -12.69
CA ASP A 473 -6.79 -33.95 -12.28
C ASP A 473 -6.87 -32.99 -13.47
N SER A 474 -5.97 -33.14 -14.45
CA SER A 474 -5.99 -32.36 -15.69
C SER A 474 -7.23 -32.67 -16.52
N LEU A 475 -7.64 -33.95 -16.59
CA LEU A 475 -8.85 -34.38 -17.26
C LEU A 475 -10.11 -33.79 -16.61
N ILE A 476 -10.17 -33.78 -15.28
CA ILE A 476 -11.28 -33.18 -14.52
C ILE A 476 -11.39 -31.68 -14.83
N LYS A 477 -10.28 -30.95 -14.88
CA LYS A 477 -10.26 -29.52 -15.25
C LYS A 477 -10.78 -29.29 -16.66
N SER A 478 -10.27 -30.04 -17.64
CA SER A 478 -10.75 -29.93 -19.02
C SER A 478 -12.24 -30.28 -19.15
N ALA A 479 -12.72 -31.30 -18.45
CA ALA A 479 -14.13 -31.66 -18.43
C ALA A 479 -14.99 -30.54 -17.82
N ALA A 480 -14.53 -29.90 -16.75
CA ALA A 480 -15.19 -28.75 -16.14
C ALA A 480 -15.33 -27.57 -17.12
N ASP A 481 -14.24 -27.24 -17.84
CA ASP A 481 -14.24 -26.18 -18.85
C ASP A 481 -15.21 -26.49 -19.99
N VAL A 482 -15.15 -27.70 -20.55
CA VAL A 482 -16.06 -28.15 -21.61
C VAL A 482 -17.52 -28.12 -21.17
N LEU A 483 -17.81 -28.55 -19.93
CA LEU A 483 -19.16 -28.47 -19.37
C LEU A 483 -19.62 -27.02 -19.21
N GLY A 484 -18.77 -26.15 -18.67
CA GLY A 484 -19.06 -24.73 -18.51
C GLY A 484 -19.39 -24.05 -19.85
N GLU A 485 -18.58 -24.28 -20.87
CA GLU A 485 -18.79 -23.75 -22.23
C GLU A 485 -20.04 -24.33 -22.90
N THR A 486 -20.30 -25.63 -22.73
CA THR A 486 -21.43 -26.30 -23.39
C THR A 486 -22.77 -25.89 -22.78
N VAL A 487 -22.82 -25.76 -21.45
CA VAL A 487 -24.03 -25.37 -20.71
C VAL A 487 -24.29 -23.87 -20.82
N ALA A 488 -23.24 -23.04 -20.74
CA ALA A 488 -23.34 -21.59 -20.87
C ALA A 488 -24.48 -20.98 -20.03
N ASP A 489 -25.39 -20.23 -20.65
CA ASP A 489 -26.49 -19.51 -20.03
C ASP A 489 -27.72 -20.39 -19.74
N MET A 490 -27.75 -21.64 -20.21
CA MET A 490 -28.86 -22.57 -19.97
C MET A 490 -28.93 -23.04 -18.50
N GLY A 491 -27.84 -22.94 -17.76
CA GLY A 491 -27.75 -23.56 -16.45
C GLY A 491 -26.49 -23.29 -15.65
N VAL A 492 -26.35 -24.03 -14.56
CA VAL A 492 -25.20 -24.00 -13.66
C VAL A 492 -24.55 -25.37 -13.65
N VAL A 493 -23.23 -25.41 -13.78
CA VAL A 493 -22.42 -26.62 -13.63
C VAL A 493 -21.79 -26.61 -12.24
N GLY A 494 -21.76 -27.74 -11.56
CA GLY A 494 -20.99 -27.92 -10.33
C GLY A 494 -20.37 -29.30 -10.23
N ARG A 495 -19.46 -29.49 -9.29
CA ARG A 495 -18.77 -30.77 -9.04
C ARG A 495 -19.13 -31.29 -7.65
N LEU A 496 -19.54 -32.55 -7.57
CA LEU A 496 -19.86 -33.20 -6.29
C LEU A 496 -18.62 -33.80 -5.61
N GLY A 497 -17.64 -34.22 -6.42
CA GLY A 497 -16.39 -34.83 -6.00
C GLY A 497 -15.94 -35.89 -7.01
N GLY A 498 -14.67 -36.28 -6.99
CA GLY A 498 -14.14 -37.27 -7.94
C GLY A 498 -14.37 -36.83 -9.40
N ASP A 499 -14.99 -37.69 -10.18
CA ASP A 499 -15.38 -37.50 -11.58
C ASP A 499 -16.86 -37.16 -11.78
N GLU A 500 -17.59 -36.85 -10.70
CA GLU A 500 -19.02 -36.56 -10.73
C GLU A 500 -19.33 -35.06 -10.84
N PHE A 501 -20.09 -34.71 -11.87
CA PHE A 501 -20.59 -33.36 -12.13
C PHE A 501 -22.11 -33.30 -12.10
N VAL A 502 -22.65 -32.14 -11.77
CA VAL A 502 -24.08 -31.84 -11.83
C VAL A 502 -24.30 -30.65 -12.74
N VAL A 503 -25.28 -30.76 -13.63
CA VAL A 503 -25.81 -29.64 -14.39
C VAL A 503 -27.24 -29.34 -13.94
N LEU A 504 -27.48 -28.11 -13.53
CA LEU A 504 -28.80 -27.55 -13.21
C LEU A 504 -29.29 -26.74 -14.40
N VAL A 505 -30.31 -27.23 -15.10
CA VAL A 505 -31.00 -26.45 -16.13
C VAL A 505 -32.13 -25.69 -15.45
N ASN A 506 -32.00 -24.37 -15.37
CA ASN A 506 -32.87 -23.51 -14.57
C ASN A 506 -34.32 -23.48 -15.08
N GLU A 507 -34.49 -23.48 -16.40
CA GLU A 507 -35.80 -23.47 -17.04
C GLU A 507 -35.74 -24.13 -18.42
N PHE A 508 -36.79 -24.87 -18.78
CA PHE A 508 -37.02 -25.34 -20.15
C PHE A 508 -38.51 -25.45 -20.45
N VAL A 509 -38.90 -25.38 -21.72
CA VAL A 509 -40.29 -25.54 -22.15
C VAL A 509 -40.55 -26.98 -22.60
N HIS A 510 -39.69 -27.48 -23.48
CA HIS A 510 -39.81 -28.79 -24.10
C HIS A 510 -38.71 -29.74 -23.61
N ARG A 511 -39.07 -31.00 -23.33
CA ARG A 511 -38.13 -32.04 -22.89
C ARG A 511 -36.98 -32.26 -23.89
N GLN A 512 -37.23 -31.97 -25.16
CA GLN A 512 -36.27 -32.03 -26.26
C GLN A 512 -35.09 -31.06 -26.06
N GLU A 513 -35.29 -29.90 -25.43
CA GLU A 513 -34.21 -28.94 -25.14
C GLU A 513 -33.19 -29.56 -24.18
N VAL A 514 -33.70 -30.21 -23.13
CA VAL A 514 -32.87 -30.94 -22.14
C VAL A 514 -32.17 -32.13 -22.79
N ALA A 515 -32.85 -32.86 -23.67
CA ALA A 515 -32.26 -33.98 -24.40
C ALA A 515 -31.14 -33.52 -25.35
N LEU A 516 -31.35 -32.40 -26.06
CA LEU A 516 -30.36 -31.81 -26.95
C LEU A 516 -29.13 -31.33 -26.18
N LEU A 517 -29.33 -30.69 -25.03
CA LEU A 517 -28.22 -30.28 -24.16
C LEU A 517 -27.44 -31.49 -23.63
N ALA A 518 -28.12 -32.53 -23.15
CA ALA A 518 -27.46 -33.76 -22.69
C ALA A 518 -26.67 -34.45 -23.81
N ALA A 519 -27.22 -34.49 -25.04
CA ALA A 519 -26.51 -35.01 -26.20
C ALA A 519 -25.28 -34.17 -26.57
N ARG A 520 -25.39 -32.84 -26.54
CA ARG A 520 -24.26 -31.92 -26.77
C ARG A 520 -23.15 -32.12 -25.74
N ILE A 521 -23.50 -32.27 -24.46
CA ILE A 521 -22.54 -32.54 -23.40
C ILE A 521 -21.82 -33.88 -23.63
N ALA A 522 -22.56 -34.96 -23.88
CA ALA A 522 -21.97 -36.27 -24.15
C ALA A 522 -21.03 -36.22 -25.36
N GLN A 523 -21.44 -35.53 -26.44
CA GLN A 523 -20.60 -35.35 -27.62
C GLN A 523 -19.35 -34.51 -27.35
N ALA A 524 -19.47 -33.42 -26.58
CA ALA A 524 -18.35 -32.53 -26.27
C ALA A 524 -17.30 -33.20 -25.39
N LEU A 525 -17.73 -34.08 -24.48
CA LEU A 525 -16.83 -34.88 -23.64
C LEU A 525 -16.26 -36.11 -24.36
N ASN A 526 -16.90 -36.58 -25.44
CA ASN A 526 -16.42 -37.73 -26.22
C ASN A 526 -15.32 -37.35 -27.22
N ARG A 527 -14.14 -37.02 -26.70
CA ARG A 527 -12.96 -36.60 -27.47
C ARG A 527 -11.70 -37.28 -26.95
N THR A 528 -10.68 -37.39 -27.81
CA THR A 528 -9.40 -37.99 -27.44
C THR A 528 -8.35 -36.96 -26.97
N ASP A 529 -8.61 -35.67 -27.19
CA ASP A 529 -7.67 -34.57 -26.97
C ASP A 529 -8.11 -33.62 -25.83
N LEU A 530 -8.95 -34.09 -24.91
CA LEU A 530 -9.37 -33.33 -23.73
C LEU A 530 -8.20 -32.93 -22.84
N VAL A 531 -7.16 -33.77 -22.76
CA VAL A 531 -5.93 -33.44 -22.03
C VAL A 531 -4.83 -33.13 -23.03
N PRO A 532 -4.20 -31.94 -22.96
CA PRO A 532 -3.14 -31.57 -23.89
C PRO A 532 -2.02 -32.62 -23.93
N LYS A 533 -1.67 -33.08 -25.14
CA LYS A 533 -0.59 -34.05 -25.42
C LYS A 533 -0.85 -35.49 -24.95
N ILE A 534 -2.07 -35.82 -24.52
CA ILE A 534 -2.45 -37.18 -24.14
C ILE A 534 -3.63 -37.61 -25.02
N ASP A 535 -3.40 -38.64 -25.85
CA ASP A 535 -4.43 -39.19 -26.74
C ASP A 535 -5.18 -40.30 -26.00
N THR A 536 -6.21 -39.93 -25.24
CA THR A 536 -7.03 -40.86 -24.46
C THR A 536 -8.48 -40.53 -24.68
N GLN A 537 -9.23 -41.48 -25.26
CA GLN A 537 -10.66 -41.32 -25.45
C GLN A 537 -11.36 -41.34 -24.10
N VAL A 538 -11.99 -40.22 -23.74
CA VAL A 538 -12.85 -40.10 -22.58
C VAL A 538 -14.29 -39.96 -23.05
N SER A 539 -15.23 -40.47 -22.27
CA SER A 539 -16.67 -40.33 -22.51
C SER A 539 -17.38 -40.12 -21.20
N ALA A 540 -18.68 -39.82 -21.23
CA ALA A 540 -19.46 -39.62 -20.02
C ALA A 540 -20.83 -40.30 -20.10
N SER A 541 -21.28 -40.79 -18.95
CA SER A 541 -22.63 -41.29 -18.74
C SER A 541 -23.45 -40.23 -18.01
N ILE A 542 -24.63 -39.89 -18.55
CA ILE A 542 -25.45 -38.77 -18.06
C ILE A 542 -26.84 -39.27 -17.66
N GLY A 543 -27.25 -39.01 -16.43
CA GLY A 543 -28.60 -39.29 -15.93
C GLY A 543 -29.42 -38.02 -15.77
N VAL A 544 -30.66 -38.02 -16.29
CA VAL A 544 -31.50 -36.81 -16.32
C VAL A 544 -32.79 -36.99 -15.51
N ALA A 545 -32.99 -36.14 -14.51
CA ALA A 545 -34.23 -36.01 -13.75
C ALA A 545 -34.91 -34.65 -14.03
N LEU A 546 -36.24 -34.66 -14.15
CA LEU A 546 -37.04 -33.49 -14.48
C LEU A 546 -37.91 -33.09 -13.29
N PHE A 547 -37.95 -31.81 -12.96
CA PHE A 547 -38.92 -31.27 -12.01
C PHE A 547 -40.17 -30.78 -12.76
N PRO A 548 -41.39 -31.04 -12.25
CA PRO A 548 -41.71 -31.85 -11.06
C PRO A 548 -41.93 -33.35 -11.36
N GLU A 549 -41.74 -33.79 -12.62
CA GLU A 549 -42.11 -35.13 -13.11
C GLU A 549 -41.40 -36.29 -12.37
N HIS A 550 -40.10 -36.12 -12.10
CA HIS A 550 -39.22 -37.10 -11.49
C HIS A 550 -38.85 -36.75 -10.04
N GLY A 551 -39.52 -35.78 -9.41
CA GLY A 551 -39.24 -35.38 -8.02
C GLY A 551 -39.61 -33.94 -7.73
N ARG A 552 -39.89 -33.63 -6.45
CA ARG A 552 -40.27 -32.28 -5.98
C ARG A 552 -39.29 -31.68 -4.97
N ASP A 553 -38.26 -32.42 -4.61
CA ASP A 553 -37.20 -32.02 -3.70
C ASP A 553 -35.84 -32.45 -4.27
N MET A 554 -34.77 -31.79 -3.82
CA MET A 554 -33.40 -32.05 -4.27
C MET A 554 -33.00 -33.52 -4.11
N SER A 555 -33.34 -34.15 -2.98
CA SER A 555 -32.90 -35.50 -2.70
C SER A 555 -33.50 -36.51 -3.67
N THR A 556 -34.79 -36.35 -3.99
CA THR A 556 -35.48 -37.21 -4.96
C THR A 556 -34.97 -37.00 -6.38
N LEU A 557 -34.74 -35.74 -6.79
CA LEU A 557 -34.23 -35.42 -8.13
C LEU A 557 -32.81 -35.98 -8.34
N LEU A 558 -31.89 -35.78 -7.38
CA LEU A 558 -30.54 -36.32 -7.46
C LEU A 558 -30.54 -37.85 -7.47
N LYS A 559 -31.32 -38.50 -6.59
CA LYS A 559 -31.46 -39.97 -6.57
C LYS A 559 -31.95 -40.52 -7.91
N ASN A 560 -32.93 -39.86 -8.51
CA ASN A 560 -33.51 -40.30 -9.77
C ASN A 560 -32.59 -39.99 -10.97
N ALA A 561 -31.81 -38.90 -10.92
CA ALA A 561 -30.77 -38.63 -11.89
C ALA A 561 -29.65 -39.68 -11.82
N ASP A 562 -29.19 -40.03 -10.63
CA ASP A 562 -28.20 -41.10 -10.40
C ASP A 562 -28.67 -42.46 -10.95
N ALA A 563 -29.91 -42.85 -10.64
CA ALA A 563 -30.52 -44.06 -11.20
C ALA A 563 -30.52 -44.08 -12.74
N ALA A 564 -30.79 -42.94 -13.38
CA ALA A 564 -30.76 -42.81 -14.82
C ALA A 564 -29.33 -42.84 -15.39
N MET A 565 -28.36 -42.26 -14.68
CA MET A 565 -26.95 -42.27 -15.05
C MET A 565 -26.40 -43.70 -15.01
N TYR A 566 -26.72 -44.46 -13.96
CA TYR A 566 -26.36 -45.86 -13.86
C TYR A 566 -26.95 -46.70 -14.99
N GLN A 567 -28.19 -46.38 -15.41
CA GLN A 567 -28.79 -47.01 -16.58
C GLN A 567 -28.02 -46.67 -17.87
N ALA A 568 -27.60 -45.42 -18.06
CA ALA A 568 -26.75 -45.02 -19.19
C ALA A 568 -25.43 -45.80 -19.21
N LYS A 569 -24.82 -46.06 -18.05
CA LYS A 569 -23.63 -46.92 -17.91
C LYS A 569 -23.90 -48.36 -18.33
N ARG A 570 -25.03 -48.95 -17.93
CA ARG A 570 -25.42 -50.33 -18.29
C ARG A 570 -25.77 -50.47 -19.77
N ASP A 571 -26.40 -49.46 -20.36
CA ASP A 571 -26.86 -49.46 -21.75
C ASP A 571 -25.72 -49.13 -22.75
N GLY A 572 -24.45 -49.16 -22.33
CA GLY A 572 -23.29 -49.04 -23.21
C GLY A 572 -22.37 -47.85 -22.97
N ARG A 573 -22.62 -47.00 -21.95
CA ARG A 573 -21.85 -45.77 -21.66
C ARG A 573 -21.92 -44.72 -22.78
N ASN A 574 -21.24 -43.58 -22.62
CA ASN A 574 -21.18 -42.52 -23.63
C ASN A 574 -22.56 -42.04 -24.14
N GLN A 575 -23.51 -41.89 -23.23
CA GLN A 575 -24.88 -41.52 -23.57
C GLN A 575 -25.60 -40.90 -22.39
N PHE A 576 -26.79 -40.38 -22.65
CA PHE A 576 -27.69 -39.92 -21.61
C PHE A 576 -28.92 -40.80 -21.49
N SER A 577 -29.50 -40.85 -20.30
CA SER A 577 -30.79 -41.50 -20.05
C SER A 577 -31.66 -40.62 -19.16
N PHE A 578 -32.94 -40.53 -19.50
CA PHE A 578 -33.92 -39.94 -18.58
C PHE A 578 -34.34 -40.96 -17.54
N PHE A 579 -34.57 -40.50 -16.32
CA PHE A 579 -35.19 -41.33 -15.30
C PHE A 579 -36.53 -41.88 -15.81
N ASN A 580 -36.69 -43.20 -15.65
CA ASN A 580 -37.91 -43.91 -15.97
C ASN A 580 -38.27 -44.83 -14.79
N PRO A 581 -39.35 -44.54 -14.04
CA PRO A 581 -39.69 -45.29 -12.83
C PRO A 581 -39.95 -46.78 -13.11
N VAL A 582 -40.53 -47.12 -14.26
CA VAL A 582 -40.82 -48.53 -14.63
C VAL A 582 -39.52 -49.31 -14.84
N ARG A 583 -38.54 -48.70 -15.50
CA ARG A 583 -37.21 -49.33 -15.70
C ARG A 583 -36.46 -49.42 -14.38
N TYR A 584 -36.52 -48.38 -13.55
CA TYR A 584 -35.87 -48.38 -12.24
C TYR A 584 -36.38 -49.49 -11.33
N GLU A 585 -37.70 -49.69 -11.23
CA GLU A 585 -38.27 -50.79 -10.44
C GLU A 585 -37.85 -52.17 -10.96
N ARG A 586 -37.66 -52.33 -12.27
CA ARG A 586 -37.13 -53.58 -12.84
C ARG A 586 -35.68 -53.78 -12.44
N ALA A 587 -34.82 -52.77 -12.58
CA ALA A 587 -33.42 -52.85 -12.19
C ALA A 587 -33.25 -53.12 -10.68
N ALA A 588 -34.05 -52.47 -9.83
CA ALA A 588 -34.06 -52.71 -8.38
C ALA A 588 -34.46 -54.16 -8.05
N ARG A 589 -35.45 -54.71 -8.75
CA ARG A 589 -35.82 -56.13 -8.62
C ARG A 589 -34.70 -57.07 -9.07
N GLU A 590 -33.98 -56.76 -10.14
CA GLU A 590 -32.82 -57.55 -10.59
C GLU A 590 -31.68 -57.56 -9.55
N VAL A 591 -31.37 -56.41 -8.94
CA VAL A 591 -30.36 -56.31 -7.86
C VAL A 591 -30.78 -57.14 -6.65
N GLN A 592 -32.05 -57.01 -6.23
CA GLN A 592 -32.59 -57.79 -5.12
C GLN A 592 -32.51 -59.29 -5.41
N LEU A 593 -32.91 -59.70 -6.62
CA LEU A 593 -32.82 -61.09 -7.06
C LEU A 593 -31.36 -61.58 -7.08
N GLY A 594 -30.39 -60.72 -7.43
CA GLY A 594 -28.97 -61.06 -7.38
C GLY A 594 -28.45 -61.29 -5.95
N ILE A 595 -28.86 -60.44 -5.00
CA ILE A 595 -28.54 -60.64 -3.57
C ILE A 595 -29.13 -61.96 -3.07
N GLU A 596 -30.38 -62.25 -3.44
CA GLU A 596 -31.06 -63.49 -3.09
C GLU A 596 -30.39 -64.71 -3.74
N LEU A 597 -29.90 -64.58 -4.97
CA LEU A 597 -29.19 -65.63 -5.70
C LEU A 597 -27.86 -65.97 -5.04
N VAL A 598 -27.07 -64.97 -4.63
CA VAL A 598 -25.84 -65.16 -3.85
C VAL A 598 -26.14 -65.94 -2.55
N LYS A 599 -27.18 -65.53 -1.82
CA LYS A 599 -27.60 -66.21 -0.59
C LYS A 599 -28.06 -67.64 -0.85
N ALA A 600 -28.81 -67.88 -1.92
CA ALA A 600 -29.28 -69.21 -2.30
C ALA A 600 -28.12 -70.16 -2.62
N VAL A 601 -27.10 -69.68 -3.33
CA VAL A 601 -25.88 -70.43 -3.67
C VAL A 601 -25.00 -70.70 -2.44
N GLN A 602 -25.04 -69.83 -1.42
CA GLN A 602 -24.29 -70.00 -0.16
C GLN A 602 -25.06 -70.76 0.92
N SER A 603 -26.36 -71.02 0.71
CA SER A 603 -27.20 -71.68 1.70
C SER A 603 -26.85 -73.16 1.85
N GLU A 604 -26.89 -73.67 3.08
CA GLU A 604 -26.77 -75.11 3.36
C GLU A 604 -27.99 -75.91 2.88
N SER A 605 -29.12 -75.24 2.64
CA SER A 605 -30.33 -75.87 2.09
C SER A 605 -30.37 -75.71 0.56
N PRO A 606 -30.40 -76.80 -0.22
CA PRO A 606 -30.39 -76.72 -1.68
C PRO A 606 -31.68 -76.10 -2.21
N GLN A 607 -31.56 -74.91 -2.81
CA GLN A 607 -32.68 -74.20 -3.44
C GLN A 607 -32.77 -74.43 -4.95
N PHE A 608 -31.72 -74.94 -5.59
CA PHE A 608 -31.73 -75.26 -7.01
C PHE A 608 -32.09 -76.73 -7.22
N ILE A 609 -33.02 -76.99 -8.13
CA ILE A 609 -33.46 -78.33 -8.50
C ILE A 609 -33.36 -78.52 -10.01
N CYS A 610 -33.20 -79.77 -10.44
CA CYS A 610 -33.27 -80.16 -11.84
C CYS A 610 -34.62 -80.80 -12.13
N GLU A 611 -35.33 -80.28 -13.14
CA GLU A 611 -36.54 -80.88 -13.69
C GLU A 611 -36.23 -81.43 -15.09
N TYR A 612 -36.79 -82.60 -15.43
CA TYR A 612 -36.60 -83.20 -16.74
C TYR A 612 -37.85 -82.98 -17.61
N GLN A 613 -37.64 -82.39 -18.79
CA GLN A 613 -38.70 -82.22 -19.79
C GLN A 613 -38.55 -83.28 -20.89
N PRO A 614 -39.57 -84.14 -21.13
CA PRO A 614 -39.50 -85.15 -22.18
C PRO A 614 -39.53 -84.51 -23.57
N GLN A 615 -38.59 -84.94 -24.42
CA GLN A 615 -38.57 -84.64 -25.85
C GLN A 615 -39.23 -85.79 -26.59
N VAL A 616 -40.29 -85.51 -27.34
CA VAL A 616 -41.10 -86.50 -28.04
C VAL A 616 -40.87 -86.44 -29.54
N GLU A 617 -40.71 -87.60 -30.18
CA GLU A 617 -40.68 -87.71 -31.63
C GLU A 617 -42.08 -87.47 -32.18
N MET A 618 -42.25 -86.40 -32.98
CA MET A 618 -43.57 -85.97 -33.47
C MET A 618 -44.32 -87.04 -34.28
N ALA A 619 -43.60 -87.91 -35.00
CA ALA A 619 -44.20 -88.94 -35.84
C ALA A 619 -44.77 -90.12 -35.04
N SER A 620 -44.11 -90.51 -33.94
CA SER A 620 -44.47 -91.71 -33.17
C SER A 620 -45.07 -91.40 -31.80
N GLY A 621 -44.96 -90.15 -31.33
CA GLY A 621 -45.30 -89.75 -29.97
C GLY A 621 -44.40 -90.36 -28.89
N ARG A 622 -43.35 -91.11 -29.26
CA ARG A 622 -42.43 -91.72 -28.29
C ARG A 622 -41.50 -90.68 -27.71
N VAL A 623 -41.23 -90.78 -26.41
CA VAL A 623 -40.15 -90.02 -25.77
C VAL A 623 -38.81 -90.53 -26.32
N VAL A 624 -38.06 -89.64 -26.96
CA VAL A 624 -36.74 -89.92 -27.56
C VAL A 624 -35.59 -89.27 -26.79
N GLY A 625 -35.89 -88.37 -25.85
CA GLY A 625 -34.89 -87.71 -25.03
C GLY A 625 -35.52 -87.02 -23.81
N LEU A 626 -34.65 -86.49 -22.95
CA LEU A 626 -35.01 -85.66 -21.81
C LEU A 626 -34.09 -84.44 -21.80
N GLU A 627 -34.66 -83.26 -21.64
CA GLU A 627 -33.92 -82.03 -21.39
C GLU A 627 -33.88 -81.74 -19.89
N ALA A 628 -32.68 -81.55 -19.34
CA ALA A 628 -32.48 -81.20 -17.95
C ALA A 628 -32.56 -79.68 -17.78
N LEU A 629 -33.55 -79.21 -17.01
CA LEU A 629 -33.82 -77.81 -16.81
C LEU A 629 -33.68 -77.44 -15.34
N ILE A 630 -32.80 -76.49 -15.06
CA ILE A 630 -32.66 -75.97 -13.71
C ILE A 630 -33.87 -75.13 -13.31
N ARG A 631 -34.25 -75.20 -12.03
CA ARG A 631 -35.22 -74.34 -11.39
C ARG A 631 -34.69 -73.85 -10.07
N TRP A 632 -35.06 -72.64 -9.69
CA TRP A 632 -34.76 -72.11 -8.37
C TRP A 632 -36.03 -72.08 -7.53
N LYS A 633 -36.08 -72.91 -6.47
CA LYS A 633 -37.12 -72.87 -5.43
C LYS A 633 -36.89 -71.65 -4.54
N HIS A 634 -37.35 -70.50 -4.99
CA HIS A 634 -37.24 -69.24 -4.27
C HIS A 634 -38.15 -69.23 -3.02
N PRO A 635 -37.64 -68.85 -1.83
CA PRO A 635 -38.43 -68.85 -0.59
C PRO A 635 -39.70 -67.99 -0.62
N LEU A 636 -39.69 -66.90 -1.40
CA LEU A 636 -40.80 -65.95 -1.50
C LEU A 636 -41.57 -66.03 -2.83
N HIS A 637 -40.93 -66.49 -3.90
CA HIS A 637 -41.46 -66.41 -5.26
C HIS A 637 -41.83 -67.77 -5.86
N GLY A 638 -41.65 -68.85 -5.09
CA GLY A 638 -41.90 -70.21 -5.56
C GLY A 638 -40.86 -70.67 -6.57
N ILE A 639 -41.25 -71.53 -7.51
CA ILE A 639 -40.34 -72.08 -8.51
C ILE A 639 -40.10 -71.06 -9.62
N LEU A 640 -38.87 -70.55 -9.71
CA LEU A 640 -38.40 -69.66 -10.76
C LEU A 640 -37.75 -70.46 -11.90
N THR A 641 -38.08 -70.08 -13.13
CA THR A 641 -37.52 -70.62 -14.36
C THR A 641 -36.21 -69.89 -14.75
N PRO A 642 -35.32 -70.52 -15.55
CA PRO A 642 -34.00 -69.97 -15.88
C PRO A 642 -34.04 -68.55 -16.45
N ASP A 643 -35.01 -68.24 -17.31
CA ASP A 643 -35.19 -66.90 -17.91
C ASP A 643 -35.32 -65.77 -16.88
N ARG A 644 -35.73 -66.08 -15.65
CA ARG A 644 -35.88 -65.11 -14.56
C ARG A 644 -34.58 -64.80 -13.83
N PHE A 645 -33.62 -65.73 -13.77
CA PHE A 645 -32.44 -65.57 -12.93
C PHE A 645 -31.11 -65.83 -13.63
N ILE A 646 -31.08 -66.46 -14.81
CA ILE A 646 -29.84 -66.83 -15.49
C ILE A 646 -29.03 -65.60 -15.91
N GLY A 647 -29.68 -64.56 -16.45
CA GLY A 647 -28.99 -63.32 -16.80
C GLY A 647 -28.40 -62.59 -15.59
N VAL A 648 -29.02 -62.74 -14.41
CA VAL A 648 -28.47 -62.22 -13.15
C VAL A 648 -27.29 -63.07 -12.68
N ALA A 649 -27.38 -64.40 -12.83
CA ALA A 649 -26.30 -65.34 -12.52
C ALA A 649 -25.04 -65.07 -13.35
N GLU A 650 -25.19 -64.79 -14.64
CA GLU A 650 -24.08 -64.48 -15.56
C GLU A 650 -23.35 -63.20 -15.16
N VAL A 651 -24.10 -62.10 -14.94
CA VAL A 651 -23.53 -60.81 -14.54
C VAL A 651 -22.87 -60.89 -13.16
N SER A 652 -23.36 -61.77 -12.29
CA SER A 652 -22.83 -61.97 -10.93
C SER A 652 -21.71 -63.01 -10.85
N GLY A 653 -21.33 -63.64 -11.97
CA GLY A 653 -20.31 -64.70 -12.00
C GLY A 653 -20.70 -65.97 -11.25
N LEU A 654 -22.00 -66.23 -11.08
CA LEU A 654 -22.53 -67.37 -10.34
C LEU A 654 -22.96 -68.55 -11.22
N SER A 655 -22.95 -68.40 -12.55
CA SER A 655 -23.43 -69.42 -13.48
C SER A 655 -22.81 -70.80 -13.22
N GLU A 656 -21.48 -70.88 -13.07
CA GLU A 656 -20.74 -72.13 -12.80
C GLU A 656 -21.06 -72.78 -11.45
N ARG A 657 -21.61 -72.03 -10.49
CA ARG A 657 -21.96 -72.57 -9.17
C ARG A 657 -23.38 -73.11 -9.11
N ILE A 658 -24.21 -72.76 -10.10
CA ILE A 658 -25.63 -73.08 -10.15
C ILE A 658 -25.88 -74.25 -11.13
N THR A 659 -25.13 -74.31 -12.24
CA THR A 659 -25.04 -75.48 -13.13
C THR A 659 -24.16 -76.56 -12.54
#